data_AF-A0A922WWV3-F1
#
_entry.id   AF-A0A922WWV3-F1
#
_cell.length_a   1.000
_cell.length_b   1.000
_cell.length_c   1.000
_cell.angle_alpha   90.00
_cell.angle_beta   90.00
_cell.angle_gamma   90.00
#
_symmetry.space_group_name_H-M   'P 1'
#
loop_
_entity.id
_entity.type
_entity.pdbx_description
1 polymer ?
#
loop_
_entity_poly.entity_id
_entity_poly.type
_entity_poly.pdbx_seq_one_letter_code
_entity_poly.pdbx_strand_id
1 'polypeptide(L)'
;MALLLSSAVPSPGLPQGKASSEAFSIEELIEPDAEPQNIFATDDKALRTSVVRSKKDIINDIPATAPAEFHAWMNDLLSAFERGDLTASSRSIAQNHALPENAVRQLLRSFALVRAHKYDFFGDEAKDVQNRTRLIEIINKGLDQAGRNPLLVQFAAFTIYQANLCDKSLMTLPGAAADRAASFRSIAAVTGCSEPLLEAVKADPSHQVADLAMLSEVLQNQPTLTLWLLRPEVEQHIAPAAQRAFRLAFTRKAIEDAFAVGADARGLALYDALDPEGRSAMLADAQDGFTATIDSIPVIFGAKDNSGLTTSLAAAMFLAGRTDEARALIEKDPKLPSERKLMNCLYKARTAKDPERDLKACNDGDDQHGSNPNVDSLILSWALNAPQADPYPMLEAGFSGSMSSGANAPIARFYCSVFDADVAGGVCADARRSVAYNLKPDRYESEEEPDARRALAALNLPEWDSIAARLESERVAGLAAFDDGDTHEAYADRPPIEPIHPPFAQHTLPPELISRRSDKRSDGADTVDWPKGWTALPLGFEPVRWQSEGTRTVAISQSGLLDRGGEVGRGGYWIHLSNDGGKTWVQPLYTGLAARFPYLIEPTSKLPLLKDDHLQIEVTYALLDTSSITYPPVGLRTLRREPNLWLDIPIEALTKDSNGDGLSDLVAAHLAIDGPAGETPFVVGSDAATCKRGEADPVASVRRKVLLMLTGIDEAAIREPIDRAPDAPPLSGLTRPSTVEKWPLFVKGHAADLACMAPLPMPVLVYGSQGENALQRRSPDFRLIELPSLVMNREKSRGYAIWSSGWTGGTIMFWLEGGRWRFATISSWVT
;
A
#
# COMPACT_ATOMS: atom_id res chain seq x y z
N MET A 1 14.98 -35.50 -7.99
CA MET A 1 14.74 -34.51 -6.93
C MET A 1 15.36 -34.94 -5.59
N ALA A 2 15.27 -36.21 -5.22
CA ALA A 2 15.83 -36.78 -3.98
C ALA A 2 17.33 -36.50 -3.73
N LEU A 3 18.19 -36.59 -4.75
CA LEU A 3 19.63 -36.27 -4.66
C LEU A 3 19.93 -34.78 -4.40
N LEU A 4 18.97 -33.88 -4.65
CA LEU A 4 19.13 -32.43 -4.45
C LEU A 4 18.65 -31.97 -3.07
N LEU A 5 17.68 -32.66 -2.46
CA LEU A 5 17.22 -32.41 -1.09
C LEU A 5 18.12 -33.04 -0.02
N SER A 6 19.04 -33.95 -0.39
CA SER A 6 19.86 -34.74 0.53
C SER A 6 21.24 -34.15 0.89
N SER A 7 21.60 -32.94 0.41
CA SER A 7 22.99 -32.43 0.51
C SER A 7 23.16 -31.16 1.38
N ALA A 8 22.82 -31.29 2.66
CA ALA A 8 23.27 -30.38 3.73
C ALA A 8 24.38 -31.04 4.56
N VAL A 9 25.64 -30.86 4.15
CA VAL A 9 26.84 -31.23 4.93
C VAL A 9 27.74 -29.98 5.04
N PRO A 10 28.33 -29.67 6.20
CA PRO A 10 29.09 -28.43 6.39
C PRO A 10 30.53 -28.53 5.86
N SER A 11 31.05 -27.42 5.33
CA SER A 11 32.49 -27.23 5.09
C SER A 11 32.88 -25.75 5.22
N PRO A 12 34.16 -25.46 5.52
CA PRO A 12 34.53 -24.33 6.36
C PRO A 12 34.71 -23.00 5.61
N GLY A 13 34.24 -21.95 6.28
CA GLY A 13 34.66 -20.54 6.25
C GLY A 13 35.33 -19.97 5.00
N LEU A 14 34.61 -19.07 4.31
CA LEU A 14 35.17 -17.94 3.58
C LEU A 14 34.52 -16.64 4.08
N PRO A 15 35.26 -15.51 4.09
CA PRO A 15 34.93 -14.34 4.89
C PRO A 15 33.78 -13.53 4.29
N GLN A 16 32.76 -13.25 5.10
CA GLN A 16 31.70 -12.29 4.81
C GLN A 16 32.28 -10.88 4.71
N GLY A 17 32.16 -10.25 3.54
CA GLY A 17 32.28 -8.81 3.39
C GLY A 17 31.03 -8.14 3.95
N LYS A 18 31.21 -7.29 4.97
CA LYS A 18 30.15 -6.49 5.58
C LYS A 18 29.58 -5.50 4.56
N ALA A 19 28.29 -5.63 4.23
CA ALA A 19 27.48 -4.53 3.76
C ALA A 19 26.93 -3.80 4.99
N SER A 20 27.17 -2.49 5.07
CA SER A 20 26.71 -1.62 6.15
C SER A 20 25.23 -1.31 5.97
N SER A 21 24.37 -1.94 6.77
CA SER A 21 23.03 -1.42 7.08
C SER A 21 23.13 -0.65 8.40
N GLU A 22 22.92 0.66 8.38
CA GLU A 22 22.69 1.42 9.61
C GLU A 22 21.34 0.98 10.20
N ALA A 23 21.40 0.08 11.17
CA ALA A 23 20.27 -0.29 12.00
C ALA A 23 20.16 0.74 13.14
N PHE A 24 19.08 1.50 13.18
CA PHE A 24 18.71 2.26 14.37
C PHE A 24 18.38 1.27 15.50
N SER A 25 19.07 1.36 16.64
CA SER A 25 18.75 0.58 17.83
C SER A 25 17.43 1.06 18.43
N ILE A 26 16.53 0.10 18.69
CA ILE A 26 15.20 0.27 19.29
C ILE A 26 15.28 0.43 20.83
N GLU A 27 16.47 0.35 21.42
CA GLU A 27 16.64 0.29 22.88
C GLU A 27 16.51 1.65 23.60
N GLU A 28 16.24 2.74 22.88
CA GLU A 28 16.07 4.10 23.47
C GLU A 28 14.62 4.59 23.67
N LEU A 29 13.58 3.77 23.42
CA LEU A 29 12.17 4.24 23.40
C LEU A 29 11.22 3.52 24.38
N ILE A 30 11.63 3.26 25.63
CA ILE A 30 10.72 2.76 26.66
C ILE A 30 10.87 3.57 27.96
N GLU A 31 9.94 4.50 28.20
CA GLU A 31 9.57 4.92 29.56
C GLU A 31 8.22 4.27 29.94
N PRO A 32 8.04 3.73 31.16
CA PRO A 32 6.83 3.02 31.56
C PRO A 32 5.77 3.95 32.19
N ASP A 33 4.51 3.65 31.88
CA ASP A 33 3.27 3.93 32.64
C ASP A 33 3.15 5.28 33.37
N ALA A 34 2.57 6.28 32.69
CA ALA A 34 2.02 7.47 33.32
C ALA A 34 0.47 7.44 33.28
N GLU A 35 -0.18 7.78 34.40
CA GLU A 35 -1.64 8.04 34.46
C GLU A 35 -2.08 9.03 33.36
N PRO A 36 -3.32 8.94 32.83
CA PRO A 36 -3.78 9.82 31.77
C PRO A 36 -3.68 11.28 32.20
N GLN A 37 -2.72 12.01 31.62
CA GLN A 37 -2.50 13.42 31.90
C GLN A 37 -3.74 14.22 31.50
N ASN A 38 -4.25 15.04 32.43
CA ASN A 38 -5.29 16.02 32.10
C ASN A 38 -4.70 17.12 31.22
N ILE A 39 -4.79 16.95 29.90
CA ILE A 39 -4.24 17.87 28.90
C ILE A 39 -4.77 19.30 29.06
N PHE A 40 -5.98 19.50 29.60
CA PHE A 40 -6.52 20.84 29.82
C PHE A 40 -5.77 21.65 30.89
N ALA A 41 -4.94 21.00 31.71
CA ALA A 41 -4.08 21.62 32.71
C ALA A 41 -2.69 22.02 32.18
N THR A 42 -2.39 21.82 30.88
CA THR A 42 -1.12 22.25 30.28
C THR A 42 -0.88 23.74 30.49
N ASP A 43 0.34 24.09 30.88
CA ASP A 43 0.72 25.46 31.18
C ASP A 43 0.84 26.31 29.89
N ASP A 44 0.54 27.60 30.03
CA ASP A 44 0.48 28.53 28.88
C ASP A 44 1.84 28.71 28.17
N LYS A 45 2.97 28.43 28.85
CA LYS A 45 4.31 28.51 28.24
C LYS A 45 4.53 27.31 27.31
N ALA A 46 4.17 26.10 27.72
CA ALA A 46 4.19 24.92 26.86
C ALA A 46 3.27 25.08 25.64
N LEU A 47 2.04 25.56 25.86
CA LEU A 47 1.07 25.84 24.77
C LEU A 47 1.63 26.83 23.74
N ARG A 48 2.18 27.97 24.20
CA ARG A 48 2.82 28.95 23.31
C ARG A 48 3.96 28.32 22.50
N THR A 49 4.80 27.51 23.14
CA THR A 49 5.97 26.92 22.50
C THR A 49 5.57 26.01 21.34
N SER A 50 4.48 25.24 21.50
CA SER A 50 3.94 24.41 20.42
C SER A 50 3.48 25.23 19.21
N VAL A 51 2.72 26.31 19.44
CA VAL A 51 2.24 27.19 18.37
C VAL A 51 3.40 27.83 17.60
N VAL A 52 4.39 28.38 18.30
CA VAL A 52 5.56 29.01 17.67
C VAL A 52 6.37 28.00 16.86
N ARG A 53 6.58 26.78 17.39
CA ARG A 53 7.32 25.72 16.69
C ARG A 53 6.62 25.27 15.41
N SER A 54 5.29 25.29 15.38
CA SER A 54 4.49 24.79 14.26
C SER A 54 3.90 25.89 13.35
N LYS A 55 4.41 27.12 13.44
CA LYS A 55 3.94 28.27 12.66
C LYS A 55 3.85 28.00 11.14
N LYS A 56 4.86 27.36 10.56
CA LYS A 56 4.88 27.04 9.12
C LYS A 56 3.77 26.06 8.74
N ASP A 57 3.60 25.02 9.55
CA ASP A 57 2.57 24.00 9.33
C ASP A 57 1.18 24.62 9.45
N ILE A 58 0.94 25.47 10.46
CA ILE A 58 -0.33 26.17 10.63
C ILE A 58 -0.67 27.04 9.41
N ILE A 59 0.30 27.75 8.84
CA ILE A 59 0.08 28.58 7.64
C ILE A 59 -0.25 27.71 6.43
N ASN A 60 0.45 26.59 6.27
CA ASN A 60 0.22 25.66 5.17
C ASN A 60 -1.12 24.93 5.28
N ASP A 61 -1.63 24.74 6.51
CA ASP A 61 -2.91 24.07 6.77
C ASP A 61 -4.14 24.95 6.50
N ILE A 62 -3.97 26.27 6.32
CA ILE A 62 -5.10 27.17 6.02
C ILE A 62 -5.53 26.95 4.55
N PRO A 63 -6.79 26.57 4.29
CA PRO A 63 -7.26 26.37 2.92
C PRO A 63 -7.13 27.63 2.06
N ALA A 64 -6.79 27.46 0.78
CA ALA A 64 -6.73 28.57 -0.18
C ALA A 64 -8.10 29.26 -0.40
N THR A 65 -9.18 28.59 -0.02
CA THR A 65 -10.55 29.12 -0.03
C THR A 65 -10.84 30.09 1.13
N ALA A 66 -9.93 30.21 2.11
CA ALA A 66 -10.14 31.05 3.28
C ALA A 66 -10.14 32.55 2.89
N PRO A 67 -11.00 33.38 3.52
CA PRO A 67 -11.02 34.81 3.24
C PRO A 67 -9.70 35.51 3.60
N ALA A 68 -9.33 36.56 2.86
CA ALA A 68 -8.12 37.34 3.13
C ALA A 68 -8.08 37.91 4.57
N GLU A 69 -9.23 38.28 5.13
CA GLU A 69 -9.35 38.73 6.52
C GLU A 69 -8.94 37.63 7.52
N PHE A 70 -9.29 36.37 7.24
CA PHE A 70 -8.90 35.23 8.08
C PHE A 70 -7.39 34.98 8.00
N HIS A 71 -6.79 35.06 6.81
CA HIS A 71 -5.34 34.98 6.64
C HIS A 71 -4.61 36.09 7.42
N ALA A 72 -5.09 37.33 7.32
CA ALA A 72 -4.53 38.46 8.06
C ALA A 72 -4.62 38.24 9.58
N TRP A 73 -5.79 37.80 10.05
CA TRP A 73 -6.03 37.49 11.46
C TRP A 73 -5.13 36.37 11.99
N MET A 74 -4.95 35.28 11.23
CA MET A 74 -4.03 34.19 11.58
C MET A 74 -2.57 34.66 11.65
N ASN A 75 -2.14 35.51 10.72
CA ASN A 75 -0.79 36.08 10.72
C ASN A 75 -0.54 36.99 11.94
N ASP A 76 -1.52 37.82 12.29
CA ASP A 76 -1.47 38.66 13.48
C ASP A 76 -1.41 37.81 14.76
N LEU A 77 -2.21 36.75 14.82
CA LEU A 77 -2.22 35.79 15.93
C LEU A 77 -0.85 35.13 16.13
N LEU A 78 -0.28 34.57 15.06
CA LEU A 78 1.02 33.89 15.10
C LEU A 78 2.13 34.86 15.50
N SER A 79 2.08 36.10 14.99
CA SER A 79 3.02 37.17 15.37
C SER A 79 2.83 37.62 16.83
N ALA A 80 1.62 37.54 17.38
CA ALA A 80 1.34 37.84 18.77
C ALA A 80 1.88 36.74 19.70
N PHE A 81 1.81 35.46 19.32
CA PHE A 81 2.41 34.35 20.06
C PHE A 81 3.95 34.40 20.07
N GLU A 82 4.56 34.85 18.98
CA GLU A 82 6.03 35.03 18.93
C GLU A 82 6.50 36.10 19.94
N ARG A 83 5.74 37.19 20.08
CA ARG A 83 6.14 38.38 20.87
C ARG A 83 5.72 38.37 22.34
N GLY A 84 4.72 37.60 22.73
CA GLY A 84 4.15 37.65 24.08
C GLY A 84 3.73 36.27 24.62
N ASP A 85 3.38 36.24 25.91
CA ASP A 85 2.67 35.10 26.51
C ASP A 85 1.20 35.08 26.08
N LEU A 86 0.49 33.98 26.35
CA LEU A 86 -0.90 33.80 25.93
C LEU A 86 -1.80 34.96 26.39
N THR A 87 -1.55 35.55 27.56
CA THR A 87 -2.34 36.69 28.08
C THR A 87 -2.07 37.95 27.27
N ALA A 88 -0.80 38.28 27.02
CA ALA A 88 -0.39 39.42 26.21
C ALA A 88 -0.88 39.29 24.76
N SER A 89 -0.76 38.09 24.16
CA SER A 89 -1.25 37.82 22.81
C SER A 89 -2.76 37.97 22.72
N SER A 90 -3.50 37.41 23.68
CA SER A 90 -4.98 37.51 23.72
C SER A 90 -5.46 38.95 23.83
N ARG A 91 -4.82 39.76 24.69
CA ARG A 91 -5.15 41.18 24.83
C ARG A 91 -4.87 41.96 23.55
N SER A 92 -3.72 41.72 22.91
CA SER A 92 -3.36 42.38 21.66
C SER A 92 -4.37 42.06 20.56
N ILE A 93 -4.75 40.80 20.40
CA ILE A 93 -5.72 40.37 19.37
C ILE A 93 -7.11 40.93 19.70
N ALA A 94 -7.54 40.87 20.95
CA ALA A 94 -8.82 41.41 21.38
C ALA A 94 -8.93 42.92 21.09
N GLN A 95 -7.87 43.69 21.35
CA GLN A 95 -7.83 45.13 21.08
C GLN A 95 -7.82 45.45 19.58
N ASN A 96 -6.99 44.75 18.81
CA ASN A 96 -6.83 45.01 17.37
C ASN A 96 -8.11 44.73 16.58
N HIS A 97 -8.94 43.78 17.04
CA HIS A 97 -10.17 43.37 16.35
C HIS A 97 -11.46 43.76 17.09
N ALA A 98 -11.37 44.56 18.15
CA ALA A 98 -12.51 44.99 18.98
C ALA A 98 -13.37 43.83 19.52
N LEU A 99 -12.72 42.77 20.01
CA LEU A 99 -13.34 41.55 20.52
C LEU A 99 -13.24 41.45 22.06
N PRO A 100 -14.12 40.70 22.75
CA PRO A 100 -14.01 40.50 24.18
C PRO A 100 -12.76 39.70 24.57
N GLU A 101 -11.86 40.29 25.36
CA GLU A 101 -10.56 39.68 25.74
C GLU A 101 -10.70 38.29 26.36
N ASN A 102 -11.71 38.07 27.22
CA ASN A 102 -11.93 36.77 27.86
C ASN A 102 -12.31 35.68 26.85
N ALA A 103 -13.14 36.01 25.85
CA ALA A 103 -13.55 35.08 24.81
C ALA A 103 -12.37 34.74 23.88
N VAL A 104 -11.62 35.76 23.45
CA VAL A 104 -10.40 35.59 22.65
C VAL A 104 -9.40 34.70 23.39
N ARG A 105 -9.10 34.99 24.65
CA ARG A 105 -8.17 34.18 25.45
C ARG A 105 -8.59 32.72 25.54
N GLN A 106 -9.87 32.45 25.74
CA GLN A 106 -10.40 31.09 25.82
C GLN A 106 -10.21 30.34 24.50
N LEU A 107 -10.55 30.95 23.37
CA LEU A 107 -10.41 30.35 22.04
C LEU A 107 -8.94 30.17 21.64
N LEU A 108 -8.08 31.16 21.89
CA LEU A 108 -6.65 31.04 21.61
C LEU A 108 -6.00 29.91 22.43
N ARG A 109 -6.44 29.74 23.68
CA ARG A 109 -5.98 28.62 24.51
C ARG A 109 -6.42 27.28 23.96
N SER A 110 -7.68 27.15 23.51
CA SER A 110 -8.18 25.93 22.85
C SER A 110 -7.39 25.58 21.60
N PHE A 111 -7.08 26.56 20.75
CA PHE A 111 -6.24 26.35 19.58
C PHE A 111 -4.82 25.89 19.94
N ALA A 112 -4.19 26.57 20.89
CA ALA A 112 -2.85 26.18 21.33
C ALA A 112 -2.82 24.79 21.97
N LEU A 113 -3.91 24.39 22.64
CA LEU A 113 -4.08 23.05 23.21
C LEU A 113 -4.15 21.98 22.11
N VAL A 114 -4.94 22.20 21.06
CA VAL A 114 -5.03 21.29 19.90
C VAL A 114 -3.67 21.14 19.21
N ARG A 115 -2.90 22.24 19.08
CA ARG A 115 -1.56 22.17 18.49
C ARG A 115 -0.56 21.44 19.39
N ALA A 116 -0.71 21.49 20.71
CA ALA A 116 0.17 20.78 21.64
C ALA A 116 -0.14 19.28 21.72
N HIS A 117 -1.41 18.89 21.57
CA HIS A 117 -1.91 17.54 21.88
C HIS A 117 -2.80 16.98 20.77
N LYS A 118 -2.44 17.17 19.50
CA LYS A 118 -3.28 16.82 18.34
C LYS A 118 -3.82 15.38 18.40
N TYR A 119 -2.96 14.42 18.76
CA TYR A 119 -3.31 13.00 18.78
C TYR A 119 -4.29 12.62 19.90
N ASP A 120 -4.36 13.40 20.98
CA ASP A 120 -5.31 13.19 22.09
C ASP A 120 -6.74 13.66 21.78
N PHE A 121 -6.97 14.18 20.56
CA PHE A 121 -8.28 14.60 20.04
C PHE A 121 -8.73 13.84 18.79
N PHE A 122 -7.80 13.22 18.06
CA PHE A 122 -8.00 12.64 16.73
C PHE A 122 -8.54 11.21 16.76
N GLY A 123 -8.33 10.46 17.84
CA GLY A 123 -8.75 9.06 17.93
C GLY A 123 -10.22 8.84 18.32
N ASP A 124 -10.62 7.57 18.23
CA ASP A 124 -11.94 7.05 18.62
C ASP A 124 -11.94 6.39 19.99
N GLU A 125 -10.80 6.44 20.71
CA GLU A 125 -10.77 5.96 22.08
C GLU A 125 -11.69 6.80 22.96
N ALA A 126 -12.28 6.19 23.99
CA ALA A 126 -13.20 6.87 24.89
C ALA A 126 -12.59 8.16 25.51
N LYS A 127 -11.29 8.18 25.73
CA LYS A 127 -10.55 9.34 26.26
C LYS A 127 -10.51 10.49 25.24
N ASP A 128 -10.31 10.19 23.96
CA ASP A 128 -10.19 11.17 22.87
C ASP A 128 -11.56 11.81 22.60
N VAL A 129 -12.62 11.00 22.58
CA VAL A 129 -14.01 11.46 22.45
C VAL A 129 -14.40 12.38 23.63
N GLN A 130 -14.00 12.05 24.86
CA GLN A 130 -14.26 12.90 26.03
C GLN A 130 -13.49 14.22 25.96
N ASN A 131 -12.21 14.18 25.58
CA ASN A 131 -11.40 15.37 25.38
C ASN A 131 -12.00 16.29 24.31
N ARG A 132 -12.41 15.72 23.17
CA ARG A 132 -13.06 16.44 22.07
C ARG A 132 -14.37 17.08 22.50
N THR A 133 -15.23 16.33 23.20
CA THR A 133 -16.49 16.86 23.75
C THR A 133 -16.26 18.07 24.65
N ARG A 134 -15.31 17.96 25.59
CA ARG A 134 -14.96 19.04 26.50
C ARG A 134 -14.36 20.25 25.77
N LEU A 135 -13.53 20.03 24.76
CA LEU A 135 -12.98 21.09 23.90
C LEU A 135 -14.12 21.87 23.20
N ILE A 136 -15.09 21.16 22.62
CA ILE A 136 -16.23 21.75 21.92
C ILE A 136 -17.11 22.60 22.87
N GLU A 137 -17.34 22.14 24.10
CA GLU A 137 -18.07 22.91 25.11
C GLU A 137 -17.36 24.22 25.47
N ILE A 138 -16.03 24.16 25.66
CA ILE A 138 -15.20 25.34 25.92
C ILE A 138 -15.27 26.30 24.73
N ILE A 139 -15.17 25.80 23.50
CA ILE A 139 -15.25 26.64 22.29
C ILE A 139 -16.61 27.34 22.21
N ASN A 140 -17.72 26.60 22.33
CA ASN A 140 -19.08 27.17 22.26
C ASN A 140 -19.32 28.24 23.33
N LYS A 141 -18.86 28.00 24.57
CA LYS A 141 -18.95 29.00 25.64
C LYS A 141 -18.18 30.29 25.32
N GLY A 142 -17.00 30.16 24.71
CA GLY A 142 -16.21 31.31 24.27
C GLY A 142 -16.90 32.09 23.15
N LEU A 143 -17.49 31.39 22.19
CA LEU A 143 -18.27 31.99 21.11
C LEU A 143 -19.51 32.72 21.63
N ASP A 144 -20.27 32.13 22.55
CA ASP A 144 -21.47 32.76 23.12
C ASP A 144 -21.13 34.07 23.86
N GLN A 145 -20.01 34.11 24.59
CA GLN A 145 -19.51 35.32 25.25
C GLN A 145 -19.10 36.42 24.26
N ALA A 146 -18.69 36.04 23.05
CA ALA A 146 -18.35 36.95 21.98
C ALA A 146 -19.55 37.33 21.08
N GLY A 147 -20.77 36.93 21.43
CA GLY A 147 -21.95 37.11 20.58
C GLY A 147 -21.82 36.37 19.24
N ARG A 148 -21.07 35.27 19.21
CA ARG A 148 -20.74 34.46 18.02
C ARG A 148 -20.23 35.30 16.85
N ASN A 149 -19.27 36.18 17.13
CA ASN A 149 -18.60 36.98 16.11
C ASN A 149 -18.09 36.10 14.93
N PRO A 150 -18.35 36.47 13.66
CA PRO A 150 -18.02 35.63 12.50
C PRO A 150 -16.55 35.20 12.40
N LEU A 151 -15.62 36.10 12.72
CA LEU A 151 -14.18 35.80 12.66
C LEU A 151 -13.79 34.76 13.73
N LEU A 152 -14.38 34.84 14.92
CA LEU A 152 -14.16 33.86 15.98
C LEU A 152 -14.84 32.52 15.68
N VAL A 153 -15.98 32.51 14.99
CA VAL A 153 -16.63 31.29 14.50
C VAL A 153 -15.74 30.58 13.47
N GLN A 154 -15.16 31.30 12.52
CA GLN A 154 -14.19 30.75 11.56
C GLN A 154 -12.97 30.17 12.28
N PHE A 155 -12.41 30.89 13.25
CA PHE A 155 -11.27 30.38 14.02
C PHE A 155 -11.61 29.13 14.85
N ALA A 156 -12.78 29.11 15.48
CA ALA A 156 -13.27 27.95 16.21
C ALA A 156 -13.44 26.74 15.29
N ALA A 157 -13.97 26.94 14.07
CA ALA A 157 -14.09 25.90 13.07
C ALA A 157 -12.73 25.35 12.65
N PHE A 158 -11.77 26.22 12.33
CA PHE A 158 -10.40 25.80 12.01
C PHE A 158 -9.75 25.04 13.18
N THR A 159 -10.00 25.46 14.44
CA THR A 159 -9.50 24.76 15.63
C THR A 159 -10.09 23.35 15.76
N ILE A 160 -11.38 23.17 15.51
CA ILE A 160 -12.04 21.86 15.54
C ILE A 160 -11.50 20.97 14.42
N TYR A 161 -11.39 21.50 13.21
CA TYR A 161 -10.81 20.79 12.06
C TYR A 161 -9.38 20.28 12.35
N GLN A 162 -8.57 21.07 13.03
CA GLN A 162 -7.22 20.70 13.44
C GLN A 162 -7.19 19.61 14.52
N ALA A 163 -8.25 19.48 15.32
CA ALA A 163 -8.38 18.50 16.39
C ALA A 163 -8.89 17.15 15.87
N ASN A 164 -9.91 17.18 15.03
CA ASN A 164 -10.49 16.02 14.37
C ASN A 164 -11.13 16.47 13.05
N LEU A 165 -10.60 15.97 11.93
CA LEU A 165 -10.96 16.44 10.59
C LEU A 165 -12.48 16.35 10.40
N CYS A 166 -13.08 17.47 9.99
CA CYS A 166 -14.50 17.60 9.63
C CYS A 166 -15.52 16.99 10.62
N ASP A 167 -15.23 17.07 11.92
CA ASP A 167 -16.12 16.62 12.99
C ASP A 167 -17.52 17.30 12.95
N LYS A 168 -18.59 16.52 13.17
CA LYS A 168 -19.99 16.97 13.15
C LYS A 168 -20.28 18.14 14.11
N SER A 169 -19.44 18.38 15.11
CA SER A 169 -19.54 19.55 15.98
C SER A 169 -19.40 20.89 15.27
N LEU A 170 -18.79 20.93 14.07
CA LEU A 170 -18.79 22.11 13.20
C LEU A 170 -20.23 22.63 12.96
N MET A 171 -21.21 21.72 12.92
CA MET A 171 -22.62 22.01 12.70
C MET A 171 -23.29 22.75 13.88
N THR A 172 -22.64 22.77 15.05
CA THR A 172 -23.12 23.48 16.24
C THR A 172 -22.67 24.95 16.27
N LEU A 173 -21.66 25.31 15.49
CA LEU A 173 -21.01 26.62 15.55
C LEU A 173 -21.88 27.79 15.04
N PRO A 174 -22.75 27.64 14.02
CA PRO A 174 -23.61 28.74 13.61
C PRO A 174 -24.61 29.20 14.68
N GLY A 175 -25.09 28.29 15.55
CA GLY A 175 -26.00 28.63 16.66
C GLY A 175 -27.14 29.59 16.27
N ALA A 176 -27.35 30.64 17.07
CA ALA A 176 -28.32 31.72 16.83
C ALA A 176 -27.78 32.85 15.92
N ALA A 177 -26.85 32.55 14.99
CA ALA A 177 -26.37 33.54 14.02
C ALA A 177 -27.54 34.16 13.23
N ALA A 178 -27.46 35.46 12.98
CA ALA A 178 -28.48 36.19 12.23
C ALA A 178 -28.62 35.69 10.79
N ASP A 179 -27.51 35.25 10.19
CA ASP A 179 -27.47 34.56 8.90
C ASP A 179 -26.75 33.22 9.07
N ARG A 180 -27.54 32.16 9.19
CA ARG A 180 -27.04 30.81 9.41
C ARG A 180 -26.33 30.25 8.16
N ALA A 181 -26.81 30.58 6.96
CA ALA A 181 -26.22 30.10 5.71
C ALA A 181 -24.85 30.75 5.46
N ALA A 182 -24.72 32.06 5.69
CA ALA A 182 -23.42 32.74 5.61
C ALA A 182 -22.41 32.23 6.65
N SER A 183 -22.88 31.87 7.85
CA SER A 183 -22.02 31.24 8.86
C SER A 183 -21.51 29.87 8.39
N PHE A 184 -22.36 29.05 7.78
CA PHE A 184 -21.96 27.76 7.24
C PHE A 184 -20.94 27.88 6.10
N ARG A 185 -21.16 28.80 5.14
CA ARG A 185 -20.17 29.14 4.10
C ARG A 185 -18.81 29.52 4.68
N SER A 186 -18.83 30.36 5.72
CA SER A 186 -17.61 30.82 6.39
C SER A 186 -16.85 29.68 7.06
N ILE A 187 -17.56 28.75 7.71
CA ILE A 187 -16.98 27.55 8.32
C ILE A 187 -16.33 26.68 7.24
N ALA A 188 -17.02 26.42 6.14
CA ALA A 188 -16.48 25.62 5.05
C ALA A 188 -15.23 26.25 4.41
N ALA A 189 -15.23 27.56 4.18
CA ALA A 189 -14.12 28.27 3.55
C ALA A 189 -12.79 28.10 4.30
N VAL A 190 -12.82 27.96 5.63
CA VAL A 190 -11.63 27.82 6.47
C VAL A 190 -11.32 26.39 6.92
N THR A 191 -12.24 25.45 6.71
CA THR A 191 -12.05 24.03 7.08
C THR A 191 -11.88 23.11 5.89
N GLY A 192 -12.41 23.48 4.73
CA GLY A 192 -12.49 22.58 3.58
C GLY A 192 -13.43 21.39 3.80
N CYS A 193 -14.42 21.50 4.70
CA CYS A 193 -15.38 20.43 4.98
C CYS A 193 -16.67 20.58 4.16
N SER A 194 -17.24 19.46 3.71
CA SER A 194 -18.37 19.43 2.78
C SER A 194 -19.73 19.64 3.46
N GLU A 195 -19.93 19.08 4.66
CA GLU A 195 -21.20 19.11 5.40
C GLU A 195 -21.72 20.54 5.68
N PRO A 196 -20.89 21.52 6.11
CA PRO A 196 -21.34 22.90 6.26
C PRO A 196 -21.90 23.49 4.97
N LEU A 197 -21.30 23.24 3.79
CA LEU A 197 -21.80 23.76 2.51
C LEU A 197 -23.13 23.11 2.12
N LEU A 198 -23.29 21.81 2.38
CA LEU A 198 -24.56 21.11 2.13
C LEU A 198 -25.71 21.70 2.97
N GLU A 199 -25.44 22.10 4.21
CA GLU A 199 -26.43 22.82 5.02
C GLU A 199 -26.62 24.27 4.58
N ALA A 200 -25.59 24.96 4.08
CA ALA A 200 -25.74 26.29 3.48
C ALA A 200 -26.73 26.27 2.29
N VAL A 201 -26.56 25.29 1.38
CA VAL A 201 -27.46 25.09 0.23
C VAL A 201 -28.92 24.90 0.66
N LYS A 202 -29.15 24.12 1.73
CA LYS A 202 -30.51 23.85 2.25
C LYS A 202 -31.11 25.06 2.96
N ALA A 203 -30.28 25.80 3.68
CA ALA A 203 -30.72 26.94 4.49
C ALA A 203 -31.07 28.16 3.62
N ASP A 204 -30.39 28.34 2.50
CA ASP A 204 -30.61 29.48 1.61
C ASP A 204 -30.44 29.11 0.12
N PRO A 205 -31.53 28.62 -0.52
CA PRO A 205 -31.50 28.24 -1.93
C PRO A 205 -31.21 29.39 -2.90
N SER A 206 -31.26 30.66 -2.47
CA SER A 206 -30.98 31.81 -3.35
C SER A 206 -29.50 31.94 -3.72
N HIS A 207 -28.62 31.30 -2.94
CA HIS A 207 -27.17 31.23 -3.18
C HIS A 207 -26.69 29.82 -3.57
N GLN A 208 -27.61 28.95 -4.03
CA GLN A 208 -27.33 27.54 -4.28
C GLN A 208 -26.18 27.32 -5.27
N VAL A 209 -26.07 28.11 -6.34
CA VAL A 209 -25.01 27.92 -7.35
C VAL A 209 -23.64 28.25 -6.76
N ALA A 210 -23.57 29.32 -5.96
CA ALA A 210 -22.35 29.70 -5.29
C ALA A 210 -21.90 28.65 -4.24
N ASP A 211 -22.83 28.14 -3.43
CA ASP A 211 -22.54 27.10 -2.44
C ASP A 211 -22.08 25.79 -3.12
N LEU A 212 -22.73 25.39 -4.23
CA LEU A 212 -22.33 24.23 -5.04
C LEU A 212 -20.96 24.42 -5.71
N ALA A 213 -20.66 25.63 -6.16
CA ALA A 213 -19.34 25.96 -6.71
C ALA A 213 -18.24 25.87 -5.64
N MET A 214 -18.48 26.39 -4.42
CA MET A 214 -17.58 26.20 -3.28
C MET A 214 -17.41 24.72 -2.93
N LEU A 215 -18.50 23.95 -2.95
CA LEU A 215 -18.48 22.53 -2.64
C LEU A 215 -17.61 21.73 -3.61
N SER A 216 -17.52 22.18 -4.87
CA SER A 216 -16.67 21.55 -5.88
C SER A 216 -15.16 21.74 -5.66
N GLU A 217 -14.75 22.72 -4.86
CA GLU A 217 -13.36 22.91 -4.42
C GLU A 217 -13.00 22.05 -3.20
N VAL A 218 -14.03 21.68 -2.42
CA VAL A 218 -13.91 20.89 -1.21
C VAL A 218 -13.99 19.39 -1.49
N LEU A 219 -14.97 18.98 -2.29
CA LEU A 219 -15.15 17.59 -2.65
C LEU A 219 -14.20 17.21 -3.78
N GLN A 220 -13.36 16.22 -3.49
CA GLN A 220 -12.62 15.51 -4.51
C GLN A 220 -13.61 14.61 -5.28
N ASN A 221 -13.34 14.34 -6.56
CA ASN A 221 -14.04 13.31 -7.35
C ASN A 221 -15.59 13.44 -7.44
N GLN A 222 -16.12 14.62 -7.80
CA GLN A 222 -17.56 14.82 -8.05
C GLN A 222 -17.86 15.22 -9.52
N PRO A 223 -17.69 14.30 -10.49
CA PRO A 223 -17.86 14.61 -11.91
C PRO A 223 -19.28 15.05 -12.28
N THR A 224 -20.30 14.58 -11.55
CA THR A 224 -21.69 15.02 -11.75
C THR A 224 -21.84 16.51 -11.43
N LEU A 225 -21.26 16.96 -10.31
CA LEU A 225 -21.26 18.37 -9.91
C LEU A 225 -20.46 19.22 -10.90
N THR A 226 -19.28 18.75 -11.33
CA THR A 226 -18.45 19.44 -12.33
C THR A 226 -19.25 19.71 -13.61
N LEU A 227 -19.92 18.70 -14.17
CA LEU A 227 -20.69 18.85 -15.41
C LEU A 227 -21.97 19.65 -15.22
N TRP A 228 -22.59 19.59 -14.04
CA TRP A 228 -23.75 20.42 -13.73
C TRP A 228 -23.39 21.91 -13.67
N LEU A 229 -22.24 22.26 -13.06
CA LEU A 229 -21.75 23.65 -12.98
C LEU A 229 -21.33 24.23 -14.35
N LEU A 230 -21.07 23.39 -15.36
CA LEU A 230 -20.75 23.82 -16.72
C LEU A 230 -21.96 24.16 -17.59
N ARG A 231 -23.18 24.03 -17.05
CA ARG A 231 -24.40 24.27 -17.81
C ARG A 231 -24.58 25.76 -18.18
N PRO A 232 -25.15 26.06 -19.36
CA PRO A 232 -25.42 27.45 -19.77
C PRO A 232 -26.32 28.22 -18.80
N GLU A 233 -27.23 27.53 -18.09
CA GLU A 233 -28.11 28.17 -17.11
C GLU A 233 -27.33 28.66 -15.88
N VAL A 234 -26.30 27.92 -15.45
CA VAL A 234 -25.44 28.27 -14.32
C VAL A 234 -24.62 29.53 -14.63
N GLU A 235 -24.20 29.73 -15.89
CA GLU A 235 -23.41 30.90 -16.32
C GLU A 235 -24.12 32.23 -16.03
N GLN A 236 -25.46 32.24 -15.99
CA GLN A 236 -26.28 33.43 -15.70
C GLN A 236 -26.15 33.91 -14.24
N HIS A 237 -25.75 33.02 -13.33
CA HIS A 237 -25.54 33.32 -11.92
C HIS A 237 -24.16 33.91 -11.63
N ILE A 238 -23.25 33.87 -12.61
CA ILE A 238 -21.85 34.26 -12.48
C ILE A 238 -21.67 35.65 -13.08
N ALA A 239 -21.01 36.54 -12.33
CA ALA A 239 -20.68 37.87 -12.83
C ALA A 239 -19.84 37.79 -14.13
N PRO A 240 -20.13 38.64 -15.15
CA PRO A 240 -19.47 38.55 -16.46
C PRO A 240 -17.93 38.56 -16.42
N ALA A 241 -17.35 39.28 -15.46
CA ALA A 241 -15.90 39.36 -15.28
C ALA A 241 -15.24 38.02 -14.93
N ALA A 242 -15.97 37.08 -14.33
CA ALA A 242 -15.45 35.79 -13.87
C ALA A 242 -15.89 34.60 -14.73
N GLN A 243 -16.87 34.76 -15.63
CA GLN A 243 -17.44 33.67 -16.44
C GLN A 243 -16.38 32.91 -17.24
N ARG A 244 -15.42 33.61 -17.86
CA ARG A 244 -14.35 32.98 -18.65
C ARG A 244 -13.43 32.12 -17.78
N ALA A 245 -12.94 32.66 -16.66
CA ALA A 245 -12.06 31.94 -15.75
C ALA A 245 -12.75 30.70 -15.17
N PHE A 246 -14.01 30.86 -14.73
CA PHE A 246 -14.85 29.77 -14.25
C PHE A 246 -15.04 28.68 -15.30
N ARG A 247 -15.44 29.04 -16.52
CA ARG A 247 -15.65 28.07 -17.61
C ARG A 247 -14.39 27.29 -17.92
N LEU A 248 -13.23 27.94 -17.97
CA LEU A 248 -11.94 27.29 -18.23
C LEU A 248 -11.56 26.32 -17.11
N ALA A 249 -11.68 26.74 -15.85
CA ALA A 249 -11.36 25.90 -14.69
C ALA A 249 -12.24 24.63 -14.64
N PHE A 250 -13.55 24.76 -14.83
CA PHE A 250 -14.46 23.61 -14.79
C PHE A 250 -14.40 22.75 -16.06
N THR A 251 -14.14 23.34 -17.24
CA THR A 251 -13.93 22.55 -18.46
C THR A 251 -12.70 21.67 -18.32
N ARG A 252 -11.63 22.19 -17.71
CA ARG A 252 -10.43 21.43 -17.39
C ARG A 252 -10.75 20.22 -16.48
N LYS A 253 -11.41 20.45 -15.34
CA LYS A 253 -11.84 19.38 -14.42
C LYS A 253 -12.71 18.34 -15.14
N ALA A 254 -13.62 18.78 -16.01
CA ALA A 254 -14.47 17.89 -16.79
C ALA A 254 -13.70 17.01 -17.80
N ILE A 255 -12.58 17.50 -18.34
CA ILE A 255 -11.68 16.72 -19.19
C ILE A 255 -10.92 15.69 -18.36
N GLU A 256 -10.37 16.10 -17.21
CA GLU A 256 -9.67 15.20 -16.29
C GLU A 256 -10.61 14.09 -15.79
N ASP A 257 -11.83 14.43 -15.39
CA ASP A 257 -12.91 13.49 -15.03
C ASP A 257 -13.24 12.54 -16.18
N ALA A 258 -13.27 13.02 -17.43
CA ALA A 258 -13.50 12.18 -18.61
C ALA A 258 -12.35 11.18 -18.84
N PHE A 259 -11.10 11.62 -18.68
CA PHE A 259 -9.92 10.77 -18.81
C PHE A 259 -9.78 9.79 -17.64
N ALA A 260 -10.25 10.12 -16.44
CA ALA A 260 -10.28 9.19 -15.32
C ALA A 260 -11.18 7.97 -15.60
N VAL A 261 -12.33 8.17 -16.27
CA VAL A 261 -13.29 7.10 -16.60
C VAL A 261 -13.11 6.49 -17.99
N GLY A 262 -12.10 6.93 -18.75
CA GLY A 262 -11.85 6.41 -20.10
C GLY A 262 -12.78 6.92 -21.19
N ALA A 263 -13.47 8.03 -20.96
CA ALA A 263 -14.27 8.75 -21.94
C ALA A 263 -13.40 9.72 -22.78
N ASP A 264 -12.33 9.23 -23.40
CA ASP A 264 -11.31 10.03 -24.09
C ASP A 264 -11.90 10.95 -25.17
N ALA A 265 -12.88 10.45 -25.92
CA ALA A 265 -13.56 11.23 -26.95
C ALA A 265 -14.33 12.44 -26.36
N ARG A 266 -14.91 12.30 -25.17
CA ARG A 266 -15.58 13.41 -24.45
C ARG A 266 -14.54 14.43 -23.99
N GLY A 267 -13.42 13.99 -23.44
CA GLY A 267 -12.32 14.88 -23.06
C GLY A 267 -11.77 15.67 -24.24
N LEU A 268 -11.51 15.01 -25.39
CA LEU A 268 -11.08 15.69 -26.62
C LEU A 268 -12.15 16.66 -27.16
N ALA A 269 -13.42 16.28 -27.15
CA ALA A 269 -14.50 17.16 -27.60
C ALA A 269 -14.63 18.43 -26.74
N LEU A 270 -14.47 18.30 -25.42
CA LEU A 270 -14.45 19.44 -24.50
C LEU A 270 -13.26 20.37 -24.78
N TYR A 271 -12.08 19.81 -25.05
CA TYR A 271 -10.90 20.58 -25.46
C TYR A 271 -11.12 21.30 -26.80
N ASP A 272 -11.67 20.59 -27.79
CA ASP A 272 -11.86 21.11 -29.14
C ASP A 272 -12.95 22.20 -29.19
N ALA A 273 -13.89 22.20 -28.27
CA ALA A 273 -14.92 23.24 -28.14
C ALA A 273 -14.36 24.60 -27.68
N LEU A 274 -13.14 24.64 -27.12
CA LEU A 274 -12.49 25.88 -26.71
C LEU A 274 -11.92 26.64 -27.91
N ASP A 275 -11.94 27.97 -27.82
CA ASP A 275 -11.23 28.86 -28.73
C ASP A 275 -9.70 28.76 -28.55
N PRO A 276 -8.88 29.26 -29.50
CA PRO A 276 -7.42 29.11 -29.43
C PRO A 276 -6.80 29.67 -28.14
N GLU A 277 -7.33 30.79 -27.63
CA GLU A 277 -6.83 31.41 -26.40
C GLU A 277 -7.21 30.60 -25.15
N GLY A 278 -8.43 30.04 -25.10
CA GLY A 278 -8.88 29.14 -24.05
C GLY A 278 -8.09 27.83 -24.01
N ARG A 279 -7.74 27.27 -25.18
CA ARG A 279 -6.83 26.11 -25.26
C ARG A 279 -5.46 26.43 -24.68
N SER A 280 -4.88 27.57 -25.03
CA SER A 280 -3.59 28.00 -24.47
C SER A 280 -3.65 28.25 -22.96
N ALA A 281 -4.71 28.90 -22.47
CA ALA A 281 -4.89 29.18 -21.05
C ALA A 281 -5.09 27.89 -20.21
N MET A 282 -5.79 26.89 -20.77
CA MET A 282 -6.03 25.62 -20.08
C MET A 282 -4.75 24.79 -19.89
N LEU A 283 -3.79 24.94 -20.80
CA LEU A 283 -2.52 24.21 -20.82
C LEU A 283 -1.39 24.91 -20.05
N ALA A 284 -1.66 26.05 -19.41
CA ALA A 284 -0.68 26.72 -18.57
C ALA A 284 -0.32 25.85 -17.35
N ASP A 285 0.98 25.79 -17.02
CA ASP A 285 1.54 24.99 -15.91
C ASP A 285 0.92 25.34 -14.55
N ALA A 286 0.51 26.59 -14.37
CA ALA A 286 -0.24 27.06 -13.23
C ALA A 286 -1.51 27.75 -13.70
N GLN A 287 -2.63 27.44 -13.06
CA GLN A 287 -3.80 28.33 -13.10
C GLN A 287 -3.73 29.25 -11.90
N ASP A 288 -3.70 30.55 -12.15
CA ASP A 288 -3.82 31.55 -11.11
C ASP A 288 -5.16 31.36 -10.39
N GLY A 289 -5.13 31.48 -9.06
CA GLY A 289 -6.36 31.55 -8.28
C GLY A 289 -7.19 32.75 -8.72
N PHE A 290 -8.51 32.60 -8.71
CA PHE A 290 -9.42 33.67 -9.08
C PHE A 290 -10.60 33.74 -8.12
N THR A 291 -11.26 34.90 -8.09
CA THR A 291 -12.50 35.09 -7.34
C THR A 291 -13.63 35.32 -8.32
N ALA A 292 -14.72 34.56 -8.18
CA ALA A 292 -15.94 34.76 -8.93
C ALA A 292 -17.04 35.29 -8.01
N THR A 293 -17.78 36.30 -8.45
CA THR A 293 -19.04 36.64 -7.80
C THR A 293 -20.13 35.75 -8.41
N ILE A 294 -20.71 34.87 -7.61
CA ILE A 294 -21.76 33.91 -8.00
C ILE A 294 -22.92 34.11 -7.04
N ASP A 295 -24.15 34.23 -7.54
CA ASP A 295 -25.34 34.54 -6.72
C ASP A 295 -25.16 35.79 -5.84
N SER A 296 -24.34 36.76 -6.25
CA SER A 296 -23.98 37.95 -5.45
C SER A 296 -23.04 37.71 -4.26
N ILE A 297 -22.48 36.51 -4.09
CA ILE A 297 -21.44 36.23 -3.09
C ILE A 297 -20.08 35.92 -3.74
N PRO A 298 -18.96 36.34 -3.12
CA PRO A 298 -17.63 36.01 -3.62
C PRO A 298 -17.27 34.55 -3.30
N VAL A 299 -16.87 33.82 -4.33
CA VAL A 299 -16.35 32.45 -4.27
C VAL A 299 -14.89 32.46 -4.69
N ILE A 300 -14.01 31.92 -3.86
CA ILE A 300 -12.56 31.90 -4.07
C ILE A 300 -12.16 30.53 -4.61
N PHE A 301 -11.48 30.52 -5.76
CA PHE A 301 -10.85 29.34 -6.34
C PHE A 301 -9.34 29.47 -6.17
N GLY A 302 -8.75 28.52 -5.45
CA GLY A 302 -7.31 28.54 -5.18
C GLY A 302 -6.47 28.29 -6.43
N ALA A 303 -5.22 28.76 -6.42
CA ALA A 303 -4.26 28.37 -7.44
C ALA A 303 -3.98 26.86 -7.34
N LYS A 304 -3.85 26.19 -8.49
CA LYS A 304 -3.57 24.74 -8.56
C LYS A 304 -2.33 24.48 -9.41
N ASP A 305 -1.42 23.67 -8.88
CA ASP A 305 -0.28 23.11 -9.64
C ASP A 305 -0.78 21.93 -10.48
N ASN A 306 -0.40 21.92 -11.75
CA ASN A 306 -1.30 21.43 -12.80
C ASN A 306 -0.57 20.64 -13.90
N SER A 307 0.44 19.85 -13.53
CA SER A 307 1.40 19.23 -14.46
C SER A 307 0.93 17.98 -15.24
N GLY A 308 -0.30 17.47 -15.04
CA GLY A 308 -0.73 16.16 -15.60
C GLY A 308 -1.61 16.19 -16.87
N LEU A 309 -2.30 17.30 -17.17
CA LEU A 309 -3.31 17.31 -18.26
C LEU A 309 -2.68 17.29 -19.65
N THR A 310 -1.60 18.04 -19.86
CA THR A 310 -0.92 18.17 -21.16
C THR A 310 -0.55 16.80 -21.74
N THR A 311 0.06 15.95 -20.92
CA THR A 311 0.49 14.61 -21.32
C THR A 311 -0.69 13.69 -21.62
N SER A 312 -1.72 13.74 -20.78
CA SER A 312 -2.95 12.95 -20.94
C SER A 312 -3.70 13.33 -22.23
N LEU A 313 -3.80 14.63 -22.51
CA LEU A 313 -4.43 15.14 -23.71
C LEU A 313 -3.65 14.76 -24.97
N ALA A 314 -2.31 14.88 -24.92
CA ALA A 314 -1.47 14.47 -26.03
C ALA A 314 -1.54 12.96 -26.29
N ALA A 315 -1.64 12.13 -25.24
CA ALA A 315 -1.86 10.69 -25.37
C ALA A 315 -3.23 10.39 -26.02
N ALA A 316 -4.29 11.07 -25.58
CA ALA A 316 -5.61 10.95 -26.21
C ALA A 316 -5.59 11.37 -27.69
N MET A 317 -4.91 12.47 -28.03
CA MET A 317 -4.72 12.92 -29.41
C MET A 317 -3.93 11.90 -30.25
N PHE A 318 -2.85 11.34 -29.70
CA PHE A 318 -2.07 10.29 -30.35
C PHE A 318 -2.93 9.08 -30.68
N LEU A 319 -3.71 8.59 -29.71
CA LEU A 319 -4.63 7.46 -29.88
C LEU A 319 -5.75 7.75 -30.88
N ALA A 320 -6.19 9.01 -31.00
CA ALA A 320 -7.16 9.46 -31.99
C ALA A 320 -6.55 9.70 -33.40
N GLY A 321 -5.25 9.43 -33.59
CA GLY A 321 -4.55 9.65 -34.87
C GLY A 321 -4.16 11.11 -35.15
N ARG A 322 -4.33 12.02 -34.19
CA ARG A 322 -3.96 13.45 -34.27
C ARG A 322 -2.50 13.67 -33.87
N THR A 323 -1.59 12.94 -34.51
CA THR A 323 -0.16 12.86 -34.09
C THR A 323 0.58 14.19 -34.20
N ASP A 324 0.26 15.03 -35.19
CA ASP A 324 0.89 16.35 -35.34
C ASP A 324 0.49 17.30 -34.21
N GLU A 325 -0.77 17.24 -33.76
CA GLU A 325 -1.26 18.03 -32.62
C GLU A 325 -0.65 17.53 -31.30
N ALA A 326 -0.61 16.20 -31.11
CA ALA A 326 0.07 15.59 -29.96
C ALA A 326 1.56 15.99 -29.90
N ARG A 327 2.26 15.97 -31.03
CA ARG A 327 3.67 16.43 -31.13
C ARG A 327 3.81 17.90 -30.80
N ALA A 328 2.95 18.76 -31.37
CA ALA A 328 2.99 20.18 -31.10
C ALA A 328 2.71 20.52 -29.62
N LEU A 329 1.92 19.69 -28.95
CA LEU A 329 1.60 19.85 -27.53
C LEU A 329 2.79 19.44 -26.65
N ILE A 330 3.36 18.27 -26.89
CA ILE A 330 4.43 17.71 -26.04
C ILE A 330 5.77 18.43 -26.25
N GLU A 331 6.15 18.75 -27.49
CA GLU A 331 7.43 19.43 -27.74
C GLU A 331 7.43 20.92 -27.34
N LYS A 332 6.27 21.48 -26.97
CA LYS A 332 6.17 22.82 -26.38
C LYS A 332 6.36 22.85 -24.87
N ASP A 333 6.35 21.70 -24.20
CA ASP A 333 6.59 21.62 -22.76
C ASP A 333 8.01 22.12 -22.44
N PRO A 334 8.16 23.22 -21.69
CA PRO A 334 9.45 23.80 -21.38
C PRO A 334 10.32 22.88 -20.48
N LYS A 335 9.72 21.90 -19.80
CA LYS A 335 10.42 20.95 -18.94
C LYS A 335 11.00 19.78 -19.73
N LEU A 336 10.42 19.42 -20.88
CA LEU A 336 10.85 18.25 -21.65
C LEU A 336 12.38 18.19 -21.95
N PRO A 337 13.08 19.30 -22.28
CA PRO A 337 14.53 19.27 -22.46
C PRO A 337 15.33 18.90 -21.19
N SER A 338 14.94 19.41 -20.01
CA SER A 338 15.59 19.05 -18.75
C SER A 338 15.26 17.61 -18.35
N GLU A 339 14.03 17.15 -18.61
CA GLU A 339 13.60 15.76 -18.42
C GLU A 339 14.45 14.78 -19.25
N ARG A 340 14.70 15.09 -20.53
CA ARG A 340 15.58 14.28 -21.38
C ARG A 340 17.02 14.25 -20.87
N LYS A 341 17.52 15.38 -20.36
CA LYS A 341 18.87 15.49 -19.78
C LYS A 341 18.99 14.64 -18.52
N LEU A 342 17.99 14.71 -17.64
CA LEU A 342 17.90 13.92 -16.40
C LEU A 342 17.85 12.41 -16.72
N MET A 343 16.94 11.98 -17.59
CA MET A 343 16.83 10.57 -17.99
C MET A 343 18.16 10.03 -18.52
N ASN A 344 18.82 10.78 -19.42
CA ASN A 344 20.12 10.38 -19.96
C ASN A 344 21.22 10.31 -18.88
N CYS A 345 21.15 11.18 -17.85
CA CYS A 345 22.06 11.13 -16.71
C CYS A 345 21.83 9.87 -15.88
N LEU A 346 20.57 9.63 -15.46
CA LEU A 346 20.18 8.46 -14.67
C LEU A 346 20.55 7.15 -15.37
N TYR A 347 20.26 7.04 -16.66
CA TYR A 347 20.58 5.86 -17.45
C TYR A 347 22.09 5.57 -17.46
N LYS A 348 22.95 6.60 -17.55
CA LYS A 348 24.41 6.42 -17.50
C LYS A 348 24.94 6.14 -16.10
N ALA A 349 24.43 6.86 -15.10
CA ALA A 349 24.87 6.79 -13.71
C ALA A 349 24.63 5.41 -13.08
N ARG A 350 23.50 4.75 -13.39
CA ARG A 350 23.13 3.43 -12.85
C ARG A 350 24.16 2.34 -13.13
N THR A 351 24.88 2.42 -14.25
CA THR A 351 25.92 1.46 -14.64
C THR A 351 27.34 2.04 -14.53
N ALA A 352 27.50 3.17 -13.85
CA ALA A 352 28.80 3.78 -13.65
C ALA A 352 29.63 3.00 -12.62
N LYS A 353 30.91 3.38 -12.47
CA LYS A 353 31.80 2.75 -11.48
C LYS A 353 31.37 3.04 -10.04
N ASP A 354 30.72 4.17 -9.82
CA ASP A 354 30.26 4.64 -8.51
C ASP A 354 28.81 5.15 -8.65
N PRO A 355 27.82 4.23 -8.73
CA PRO A 355 26.43 4.59 -9.01
C PRO A 355 25.82 5.51 -7.95
N GLU A 356 26.15 5.34 -6.66
CA GLU A 356 25.61 6.19 -5.59
C GLU A 356 26.01 7.65 -5.78
N ARG A 357 27.30 7.90 -5.99
CA ARG A 357 27.81 9.25 -6.24
C ARG A 357 27.25 9.83 -7.53
N ASP A 358 27.24 9.05 -8.60
CA ASP A 358 26.87 9.56 -9.92
C ASP A 358 25.34 9.77 -10.05
N LEU A 359 24.51 8.95 -9.38
CA LEU A 359 23.07 9.19 -9.27
C LEU A 359 22.78 10.43 -8.43
N LYS A 360 23.49 10.60 -7.31
CA LYS A 360 23.39 11.81 -6.50
C LYS A 360 23.77 13.05 -7.31
N ALA A 361 24.85 12.98 -8.10
CA ALA A 361 25.25 14.06 -8.99
C ALA A 361 24.23 14.36 -10.09
N CYS A 362 23.46 13.36 -10.54
CA CYS A 362 22.31 13.62 -11.41
C CYS A 362 21.26 14.45 -10.67
N ASN A 363 20.85 14.05 -9.46
CA ASN A 363 19.77 14.70 -8.71
C ASN A 363 20.12 16.09 -8.13
N ASP A 364 21.39 16.36 -7.85
CA ASP A 364 21.86 17.60 -7.20
C ASP A 364 22.13 18.75 -8.21
N GLY A 365 21.79 18.61 -9.49
CA GLY A 365 22.05 19.64 -10.51
C GLY A 365 21.12 20.84 -10.44
N ASP A 366 21.68 22.07 -10.52
CA ASP A 366 20.98 23.38 -10.41
C ASP A 366 19.76 23.60 -11.34
N ASP A 367 19.59 22.77 -12.38
CA ASP A 367 18.50 22.87 -13.38
C ASP A 367 17.31 21.92 -13.10
N GLN A 368 17.32 21.16 -12.00
CA GLN A 368 16.40 20.02 -11.82
C GLN A 368 15.32 20.26 -10.76
N HIS A 369 14.09 20.45 -11.23
CA HIS A 369 12.89 20.45 -10.40
C HIS A 369 12.45 18.99 -10.09
N GLY A 370 13.19 18.30 -9.23
CA GLY A 370 12.82 16.98 -8.71
C GLY A 370 13.74 15.83 -9.11
N SER A 371 13.69 14.74 -8.34
CA SER A 371 14.57 13.56 -8.48
C SER A 371 14.05 12.48 -9.45
N ASN A 372 12.85 12.66 -10.03
CA ASN A 372 12.20 11.66 -10.88
C ASN A 372 11.71 12.30 -12.18
N PRO A 373 12.11 11.80 -13.36
CA PRO A 373 11.68 12.39 -14.61
C PRO A 373 10.20 12.09 -14.92
N ASN A 374 9.53 12.99 -15.66
CA ASN A 374 8.19 12.74 -16.19
C ASN A 374 8.26 11.74 -17.36
N VAL A 375 8.16 10.46 -17.02
CA VAL A 375 8.33 9.34 -17.95
C VAL A 375 7.21 9.24 -18.99
N ASP A 376 5.99 9.64 -18.64
CA ASP A 376 4.84 9.64 -19.56
C ASP A 376 5.12 10.58 -20.75
N SER A 377 5.56 11.81 -20.47
CA SER A 377 5.92 12.79 -21.51
C SER A 377 7.12 12.34 -22.36
N LEU A 378 8.11 11.68 -21.73
CA LEU A 378 9.28 11.16 -22.44
C LEU A 378 8.91 10.01 -23.40
N ILE A 379 8.08 9.06 -22.96
CA ILE A 379 7.64 7.93 -23.79
C ILE A 379 6.75 8.44 -24.92
N LEU A 380 5.86 9.39 -24.66
CA LEU A 380 5.02 9.99 -25.70
C LEU A 380 5.86 10.75 -26.73
N SER A 381 6.83 11.54 -26.29
CA SER A 381 7.77 12.20 -27.19
C SER A 381 8.59 11.19 -28.01
N TRP A 382 9.04 10.08 -27.40
CA TRP A 382 9.71 9.01 -28.12
C TRP A 382 8.80 8.39 -29.20
N ALA A 383 7.55 8.07 -28.87
CA ALA A 383 6.59 7.46 -29.81
C ALA A 383 6.31 8.39 -31.01
N LEU A 384 6.28 9.70 -30.77
CA LEU A 384 5.98 10.72 -31.78
C LEU A 384 7.15 11.05 -32.71
N ASN A 385 8.40 10.91 -32.24
CA ASN A 385 9.59 11.42 -32.94
C ASN A 385 10.62 10.35 -33.29
N ALA A 386 10.74 9.29 -32.49
CA ALA A 386 11.76 8.27 -32.65
C ALA A 386 11.26 6.85 -32.30
N PRO A 387 10.10 6.39 -32.81
CA PRO A 387 9.52 5.09 -32.44
C PRO A 387 10.40 3.89 -32.83
N GLN A 388 11.39 4.11 -33.71
CA GLN A 388 12.36 3.09 -34.09
C GLN A 388 13.53 2.96 -33.09
N ALA A 389 13.76 3.96 -32.23
CA ALA A 389 14.74 3.87 -31.16
C ALA A 389 14.25 2.94 -30.05
N ASP A 390 15.15 2.45 -29.22
CA ASP A 390 14.80 1.57 -28.10
C ASP A 390 14.15 2.37 -26.96
N PRO A 391 12.92 2.04 -26.52
CA PRO A 391 12.27 2.73 -25.41
C PRO A 391 12.84 2.34 -24.03
N TYR A 392 13.74 1.36 -23.97
CA TYR A 392 14.28 0.81 -22.73
C TYR A 392 14.81 1.84 -21.71
N PRO A 393 15.52 2.93 -22.08
CA PRO A 393 15.99 3.91 -21.10
C PRO A 393 14.87 4.55 -20.28
N MET A 394 13.69 4.78 -20.90
CA MET A 394 12.51 5.31 -20.20
C MET A 394 11.84 4.21 -19.37
N LEU A 395 11.82 2.97 -19.87
CA LEU A 395 11.31 1.83 -19.11
C LEU A 395 12.09 1.61 -17.82
N GLU A 396 13.42 1.72 -17.88
CA GLU A 396 14.28 1.60 -16.71
C GLU A 396 14.11 2.78 -15.75
N ALA A 397 14.00 4.02 -16.26
CA ALA A 397 13.81 5.19 -15.42
C ALA A 397 12.46 5.18 -14.68
N GLY A 398 11.38 4.78 -15.35
CA GLY A 398 10.01 4.88 -14.82
C GLY A 398 9.50 3.67 -14.06
N PHE A 399 9.85 2.45 -14.48
CA PHE A 399 9.16 1.24 -14.01
C PHE A 399 10.04 0.25 -13.26
N SER A 400 11.36 0.50 -13.19
CA SER A 400 12.27 -0.40 -12.49
C SER A 400 12.21 -0.27 -10.95
N GLY A 401 11.44 0.64 -10.36
CA GLY A 401 11.34 0.81 -8.90
C GLY A 401 9.99 0.36 -8.31
N SER A 402 8.93 0.49 -9.12
CA SER A 402 7.54 0.10 -8.87
C SER A 402 6.84 0.16 -10.23
N MET A 403 5.96 -0.78 -10.55
CA MET A 403 5.18 -0.77 -11.80
C MET A 403 3.91 0.08 -11.70
N SER A 404 3.62 0.68 -10.54
CA SER A 404 2.45 1.55 -10.39
C SER A 404 2.67 2.86 -11.14
N SER A 405 1.93 3.03 -12.24
CA SER A 405 2.02 4.19 -13.14
C SER A 405 1.14 5.36 -12.73
N GLY A 406 0.22 5.19 -11.77
CA GLY A 406 -0.81 6.20 -11.47
C GLY A 406 -1.60 6.65 -12.71
N ALA A 407 -1.61 5.83 -13.77
CA ALA A 407 -2.06 6.23 -15.09
C ALA A 407 -3.58 6.48 -15.13
N ASN A 408 -3.99 7.52 -15.85
CA ASN A 408 -5.38 7.65 -16.30
C ASN A 408 -5.61 6.87 -17.61
N ALA A 409 -6.85 6.83 -18.08
CA ALA A 409 -7.24 5.97 -19.19
C ALA A 409 -6.50 6.25 -20.52
N PRO A 410 -6.32 7.51 -20.98
CA PRO A 410 -5.50 7.78 -22.16
C PRO A 410 -4.07 7.26 -22.05
N ILE A 411 -3.42 7.46 -20.89
CA ILE A 411 -2.05 7.00 -20.67
C ILE A 411 -1.99 5.47 -20.65
N ALA A 412 -2.93 4.80 -19.99
CA ALA A 412 -3.00 3.34 -19.97
C ALA A 412 -3.19 2.75 -21.38
N ARG A 413 -4.11 3.30 -22.18
CA ARG A 413 -4.30 2.88 -23.58
C ARG A 413 -3.06 3.17 -24.43
N PHE A 414 -2.41 4.31 -24.20
CA PHE A 414 -1.17 4.68 -24.88
C PHE A 414 -0.05 3.67 -24.57
N TYR A 415 0.16 3.31 -23.31
CA TYR A 415 1.11 2.27 -22.92
C TYR A 415 0.81 0.92 -23.58
N CYS A 416 -0.45 0.50 -23.60
CA CYS A 416 -0.86 -0.72 -24.30
C CYS A 416 -0.70 -0.64 -25.82
N SER A 417 -0.66 0.56 -26.41
CA SER A 417 -0.39 0.74 -27.85
C SER A 417 1.10 0.75 -28.18
N VAL A 418 1.96 1.08 -27.20
CA VAL A 418 3.40 1.23 -27.37
C VAL A 418 4.16 -0.03 -26.98
N PHE A 419 3.78 -0.64 -25.86
CA PHE A 419 4.51 -1.75 -25.27
C PHE A 419 3.89 -3.08 -25.70
N ASP A 420 4.67 -3.86 -26.43
CA ASP A 420 4.34 -5.24 -26.78
C ASP A 420 4.23 -6.10 -25.51
N ALA A 421 3.28 -7.04 -25.52
CA ALA A 421 3.08 -8.01 -24.46
C ALA A 421 4.37 -8.78 -24.11
N ASP A 422 5.22 -9.04 -25.11
CA ASP A 422 6.43 -9.85 -24.95
C ASP A 422 7.62 -9.09 -24.34
N VAL A 423 7.62 -7.75 -24.36
CA VAL A 423 8.79 -6.92 -23.97
C VAL A 423 8.55 -6.19 -22.65
N ALA A 424 7.38 -5.58 -22.51
CA ALA A 424 7.00 -4.81 -21.32
C ALA A 424 5.49 -4.90 -21.07
N GLY A 425 4.87 -6.05 -21.37
CA GLY A 425 3.44 -6.27 -21.21
C GLY A 425 2.91 -5.96 -19.80
N GLY A 426 3.75 -6.14 -18.78
CA GLY A 426 3.42 -5.74 -17.41
C GLY A 426 3.15 -4.23 -17.28
N VAL A 427 3.83 -3.36 -18.04
CA VAL A 427 3.57 -1.90 -17.98
C VAL A 427 2.14 -1.57 -18.44
N CYS A 428 1.68 -2.21 -19.52
CA CYS A 428 0.29 -2.08 -19.97
C CYS A 428 -0.70 -2.66 -18.94
N ALA A 429 -0.43 -3.87 -18.43
CA ALA A 429 -1.30 -4.52 -17.43
C ALA A 429 -1.44 -3.68 -16.16
N ASP A 430 -0.33 -3.19 -15.60
CA ASP A 430 -0.30 -2.32 -14.42
C ASP A 430 -1.03 -1.00 -14.65
N ALA A 431 -0.85 -0.37 -15.81
CA ALA A 431 -1.57 0.86 -16.15
C ALA A 431 -3.08 0.62 -16.28
N ARG A 432 -3.50 -0.48 -16.92
CA ARG A 432 -4.92 -0.88 -16.98
C ARG A 432 -5.49 -1.14 -15.58
N ARG A 433 -4.77 -1.87 -14.73
CA ARG A 433 -5.16 -2.13 -13.35
C ARG A 433 -5.28 -0.84 -12.54
N SER A 434 -4.37 0.12 -12.71
CA SER A 434 -4.44 1.42 -12.03
C SER A 434 -5.73 2.18 -12.38
N VAL A 435 -6.15 2.15 -13.65
CA VAL A 435 -7.42 2.75 -14.07
C VAL A 435 -8.61 1.99 -13.50
N ALA A 436 -8.66 0.67 -13.66
CA ALA A 436 -9.76 -0.17 -13.16
C ALA A 436 -9.92 -0.02 -11.64
N TYR A 437 -8.81 0.04 -10.91
CA TYR A 437 -8.74 0.31 -9.48
C TYR A 437 -9.45 1.61 -9.12
N ASN A 438 -9.17 2.71 -9.83
CA ASN A 438 -9.76 4.02 -9.57
C ASN A 438 -11.25 4.11 -9.95
N LEU A 439 -11.76 3.18 -10.75
CA LEU A 439 -13.17 3.12 -11.15
C LEU A 439 -14.04 2.31 -10.18
N LYS A 440 -13.45 1.60 -9.22
CA LYS A 440 -14.18 0.86 -8.20
C LYS A 440 -14.69 1.83 -7.12
N PRO A 441 -15.98 1.75 -6.76
CA PRO A 441 -16.66 2.78 -5.97
C PRO A 441 -16.16 2.94 -4.52
N ASP A 442 -15.55 1.92 -3.91
CA ASP A 442 -15.46 1.87 -2.43
C ASP A 442 -14.05 2.13 -1.85
N ARG A 443 -13.05 2.51 -2.66
CA ARG A 443 -11.64 2.29 -2.26
C ARG A 443 -10.92 3.49 -1.64
N TYR A 444 -11.35 4.71 -1.94
CA TYR A 444 -10.78 5.95 -1.38
C TYR A 444 -11.82 6.94 -0.91
N GLU A 445 -13.10 6.57 -0.94
CA GLU A 445 -14.13 7.43 -0.37
C GLU A 445 -13.83 7.55 1.13
N SER A 446 -13.47 8.76 1.58
CA SER A 446 -13.54 9.07 3.01
C SER A 446 -14.98 8.82 3.47
N GLU A 447 -15.20 8.56 4.77
CA GLU A 447 -16.57 8.34 5.28
C GLU A 447 -17.56 9.46 4.88
N GLU A 448 -17.06 10.66 4.55
CA GLU A 448 -17.84 11.83 4.13
C GLU A 448 -18.30 11.82 2.67
N GLU A 449 -17.52 11.28 1.74
CA GLU A 449 -17.83 11.35 0.30
C GLU A 449 -19.14 10.65 -0.10
N PRO A 450 -19.48 9.45 0.42
CA PRO A 450 -20.74 8.79 0.13
C PRO A 450 -21.94 9.59 0.67
N ASP A 451 -21.81 10.18 1.87
CA ASP A 451 -22.84 11.01 2.50
C ASP A 451 -23.06 12.30 1.72
N ALA A 452 -21.98 12.97 1.30
CA ALA A 452 -22.05 14.16 0.49
C ALA A 452 -22.69 13.89 -0.88
N ARG A 453 -22.34 12.77 -1.53
CA ARG A 453 -22.94 12.36 -2.81
C ARG A 453 -24.46 12.09 -2.67
N ARG A 454 -24.87 11.40 -1.60
CA ARG A 454 -26.30 11.21 -1.27
C ARG A 454 -27.02 12.53 -1.04
N ALA A 455 -26.40 13.44 -0.29
CA ALA A 455 -26.97 14.75 0.01
C ALA A 455 -27.13 15.59 -1.27
N LEU A 456 -26.13 15.59 -2.17
CA LEU A 456 -26.20 16.25 -3.47
C LEU A 456 -27.33 15.71 -4.34
N ALA A 457 -27.48 14.38 -4.43
CA ALA A 457 -28.59 13.77 -5.17
C ALA A 457 -29.96 14.18 -4.59
N ALA A 458 -30.07 14.32 -3.27
CA ALA A 458 -31.30 14.74 -2.60
C ALA A 458 -31.70 16.20 -2.86
N LEU A 459 -30.82 17.03 -3.43
CA LEU A 459 -31.15 18.41 -3.82
C LEU A 459 -32.09 18.48 -5.03
N ASN A 460 -32.30 17.38 -5.76
CA ASN A 460 -33.16 17.30 -6.96
C ASN A 460 -32.80 18.37 -8.01
N LEU A 461 -31.51 18.59 -8.23
CA LEU A 461 -31.03 19.60 -9.19
C LEU A 461 -31.48 19.24 -10.62
N PRO A 462 -31.82 20.23 -11.47
CA PRO A 462 -32.25 19.95 -12.83
C PRO A 462 -31.19 19.15 -13.61
N GLU A 463 -31.64 18.15 -14.37
CA GLU A 463 -30.80 17.23 -15.18
C GLU A 463 -29.76 16.40 -14.41
N TRP A 464 -29.73 16.49 -13.08
CA TRP A 464 -28.75 15.77 -12.24
C TRP A 464 -28.74 14.27 -12.50
N ASP A 465 -29.91 13.63 -12.46
CA ASP A 465 -30.05 12.19 -12.68
C ASP A 465 -29.60 11.78 -14.09
N SER A 466 -29.83 12.63 -15.09
CA SER A 466 -29.38 12.36 -16.46
C SER A 466 -27.86 12.45 -16.59
N ILE A 467 -27.23 13.42 -15.92
CA ILE A 467 -25.77 13.56 -15.90
C ILE A 467 -25.16 12.37 -15.14
N ALA A 468 -25.71 12.03 -13.98
CA ALA A 468 -25.26 10.92 -13.16
C ALA A 468 -25.39 9.58 -13.90
N ALA A 469 -26.52 9.31 -14.56
CA ALA A 469 -26.73 8.08 -15.34
C ALA A 469 -25.74 7.97 -16.51
N ARG A 470 -25.43 9.08 -17.19
CA ARG A 470 -24.40 9.09 -18.24
C ARG A 470 -23.02 8.75 -17.67
N LEU A 471 -22.62 9.40 -16.58
CA LEU A 471 -21.32 9.17 -15.96
C LEU A 471 -21.18 7.75 -15.43
N GLU A 472 -22.23 7.18 -14.85
CA GLU A 472 -22.24 5.79 -14.43
C GLU A 472 -22.11 4.83 -15.62
N SER A 473 -22.78 5.11 -16.74
CA SER A 473 -22.59 4.35 -17.97
C SER A 473 -21.16 4.44 -18.51
N GLU A 474 -20.52 5.61 -18.43
CA GLU A 474 -19.10 5.79 -18.81
C GLU A 474 -18.17 5.02 -17.86
N ARG A 475 -18.42 5.07 -16.54
CA ARG A 475 -17.66 4.32 -15.53
C ARG A 475 -17.75 2.81 -15.77
N VAL A 476 -18.96 2.28 -16.00
CA VAL A 476 -19.16 0.85 -16.30
C VAL A 476 -18.46 0.44 -17.59
N ALA A 477 -18.54 1.27 -18.63
CA ALA A 477 -17.82 1.02 -19.89
C ALA A 477 -16.29 1.09 -19.71
N GLY A 478 -15.80 2.04 -18.91
CA GLY A 478 -14.39 2.14 -18.52
C GLY A 478 -13.92 0.91 -17.79
N LEU A 479 -14.65 0.47 -16.76
CA LEU A 479 -14.33 -0.74 -16.00
C LEU A 479 -14.28 -1.95 -16.94
N ALA A 480 -15.26 -2.14 -17.81
CA ALA A 480 -15.25 -3.23 -18.80
C ALA A 480 -14.07 -3.15 -19.79
N ALA A 481 -13.54 -1.96 -20.07
CA ALA A 481 -12.42 -1.78 -21.00
C ALA A 481 -11.06 -2.04 -20.36
N PHE A 482 -10.92 -1.78 -19.05
CA PHE A 482 -9.63 -1.82 -18.34
C PHE A 482 -9.49 -3.03 -17.40
N ASP A 483 -10.58 -3.51 -16.82
CA ASP A 483 -10.60 -4.72 -15.99
C ASP A 483 -10.27 -5.94 -16.87
N ASP A 484 -9.18 -6.62 -16.55
CA ASP A 484 -8.74 -7.86 -17.18
C ASP A 484 -9.27 -9.09 -16.45
N GLY A 485 -10.10 -8.91 -15.41
CA GLY A 485 -10.58 -9.98 -14.55
C GLY A 485 -9.49 -10.54 -13.63
N ASP A 486 -8.30 -9.93 -13.62
CA ASP A 486 -7.21 -10.33 -12.76
C ASP A 486 -7.43 -9.71 -11.38
N THR A 487 -8.04 -10.49 -10.49
CA THR A 487 -8.33 -10.10 -9.11
C THR A 487 -7.08 -10.08 -8.22
N HIS A 488 -5.91 -9.66 -8.74
CA HIS A 488 -4.77 -9.24 -7.91
C HIS A 488 -5.11 -7.91 -7.18
N GLU A 489 -6.29 -7.83 -6.57
CA GLU A 489 -6.47 -6.98 -5.42
C GLU A 489 -5.71 -7.65 -4.28
N ALA A 490 -4.56 -7.05 -3.92
CA ALA A 490 -3.81 -7.43 -2.73
C ALA A 490 -4.64 -7.40 -1.42
N TYR A 491 -5.91 -6.96 -1.48
CA TYR A 491 -6.79 -6.71 -0.35
C TYR A 491 -8.27 -7.09 -0.58
N ALA A 492 -8.62 -7.78 -1.69
CA ALA A 492 -9.98 -8.33 -1.79
C ALA A 492 -10.15 -9.41 -0.72
N ASP A 493 -11.28 -9.40 0.00
CA ASP A 493 -11.67 -10.36 1.04
C ASP A 493 -11.28 -11.80 0.66
N ARG A 494 -10.09 -12.25 1.11
CA ARG A 494 -9.62 -13.61 0.84
C ARG A 494 -10.58 -14.53 1.58
N PRO A 495 -11.33 -15.42 0.90
CA PRO A 495 -12.28 -16.26 1.61
C PRO A 495 -11.52 -17.22 2.54
N PRO A 496 -12.10 -17.60 3.68
CA PRO A 496 -11.53 -18.65 4.52
C PRO A 496 -11.30 -19.95 3.72
N ILE A 497 -10.07 -20.46 3.74
CA ILE A 497 -9.67 -21.68 3.03
C ILE A 497 -9.75 -22.89 3.96
N GLU A 498 -10.43 -23.95 3.51
CA GLU A 498 -10.43 -25.24 4.20
C GLU A 498 -9.19 -26.08 3.80
N PRO A 499 -8.36 -26.52 4.76
CA PRO A 499 -7.12 -27.25 4.50
C PRO A 499 -7.33 -28.69 4.05
N ILE A 500 -6.54 -29.14 3.07
CA ILE A 500 -6.40 -30.57 2.73
C ILE A 500 -5.26 -31.15 3.56
N HIS A 501 -5.60 -31.83 4.64
CA HIS A 501 -4.63 -32.47 5.52
C HIS A 501 -4.43 -33.97 5.18
N PRO A 502 -3.27 -34.56 5.51
CA PRO A 502 -3.00 -35.98 5.36
C PRO A 502 -4.02 -36.86 6.11
N PRO A 503 -4.26 -38.09 5.65
CA PRO A 503 -5.27 -38.99 6.21
C PRO A 503 -4.79 -39.69 7.50
N PHE A 504 -4.28 -38.94 8.47
CA PHE A 504 -3.95 -39.48 9.79
C PHE A 504 -5.22 -39.66 10.63
N ALA A 505 -5.25 -40.70 11.47
CA ALA A 505 -6.42 -40.95 12.30
C ALA A 505 -6.47 -39.93 13.44
N GLN A 506 -7.59 -39.20 13.53
CA GLN A 506 -7.86 -38.27 14.62
C GLN A 506 -8.72 -38.96 15.69
N HIS A 507 -8.35 -38.75 16.95
CA HIS A 507 -9.03 -39.30 18.10
C HIS A 507 -9.24 -38.22 19.18
N THR A 508 -10.25 -38.41 20.02
CA THR A 508 -10.42 -37.59 21.23
C THR A 508 -9.43 -38.04 22.29
N LEU A 509 -8.84 -37.09 23.02
CA LEU A 509 -7.93 -37.37 24.12
C LEU A 509 -8.69 -37.99 25.30
N PRO A 510 -8.18 -39.06 25.93
CA PRO A 510 -8.70 -39.54 27.21
C PRO A 510 -8.62 -38.45 28.29
N PRO A 511 -9.65 -38.28 29.15
CA PRO A 511 -9.70 -37.21 30.15
C PRO A 511 -8.47 -37.13 31.06
N GLU A 512 -7.88 -38.27 31.41
CA GLU A 512 -6.69 -38.40 32.25
C GLU A 512 -5.41 -37.84 31.60
N LEU A 513 -5.36 -37.84 30.27
CA LEU A 513 -4.24 -37.33 29.48
C LEU A 513 -4.38 -35.85 29.12
N ILE A 514 -5.54 -35.22 29.38
CA ILE A 514 -5.77 -33.82 29.06
C ILE A 514 -4.74 -32.93 29.77
N SER A 515 -4.08 -32.10 28.97
CA SER A 515 -3.14 -31.07 29.41
C SER A 515 -3.91 -29.83 29.89
N ARG A 516 -3.66 -29.34 31.13
CA ARG A 516 -4.42 -28.22 31.78
C ARG A 516 -4.28 -26.83 31.10
N ARG A 517 -3.65 -26.72 29.92
CA ARG A 517 -3.20 -25.44 29.33
C ARG A 517 -3.75 -25.13 27.92
N SER A 518 -4.67 -25.91 27.36
CA SER A 518 -5.07 -25.78 25.94
C SER A 518 -5.94 -24.54 25.63
N ASP A 519 -6.44 -23.84 26.65
CA ASP A 519 -7.59 -22.92 26.54
C ASP A 519 -7.22 -21.46 26.16
N LYS A 520 -5.97 -21.00 26.33
CA LYS A 520 -5.62 -19.54 26.28
C LYS A 520 -4.31 -19.14 25.59
N ARG A 521 -3.72 -19.98 24.73
CA ARG A 521 -2.36 -19.73 24.23
C ARG A 521 -2.31 -18.89 22.95
N SER A 522 -1.52 -17.80 22.99
CA SER A 522 -1.01 -17.03 21.84
C SER A 522 0.33 -17.60 21.36
N ASP A 523 0.78 -17.24 20.15
CA ASP A 523 1.99 -17.77 19.47
C ASP A 523 3.35 -17.38 20.10
N GLY A 524 3.35 -16.87 21.34
CA GLY A 524 4.58 -16.58 22.08
C GLY A 524 5.45 -17.83 22.20
N ALA A 525 6.69 -17.73 21.69
CA ALA A 525 7.67 -18.81 21.72
C ALA A 525 8.04 -19.15 23.17
N ASP A 526 7.36 -20.13 23.76
CA ASP A 526 7.93 -20.84 24.89
C ASP A 526 9.17 -21.57 24.36
N THR A 527 10.34 -21.16 24.81
CA THR A 527 11.60 -21.82 24.48
C THR A 527 11.51 -23.29 24.90
N VAL A 528 11.56 -24.21 23.92
CA VAL A 528 11.65 -25.63 24.20
C VAL A 528 12.98 -25.88 24.89
N ASP A 529 12.94 -26.37 26.13
CA ASP A 529 14.15 -26.78 26.85
C ASP A 529 14.76 -27.99 26.15
N TRP A 530 15.78 -27.73 25.32
CA TRP A 530 16.43 -28.76 24.51
C TRP A 530 17.36 -29.60 25.40
N PRO A 531 17.33 -30.95 25.32
CA PRO A 531 18.10 -31.78 26.22
C PRO A 531 19.61 -31.52 26.13
N LYS A 532 20.25 -31.36 27.30
CA LYS A 532 21.71 -31.21 27.39
C LYS A 532 22.40 -32.45 26.83
N GLY A 533 23.34 -32.24 25.89
CA GLY A 533 24.13 -33.31 25.28
C GLY A 533 23.51 -33.95 24.04
N TRP A 534 22.31 -33.53 23.63
CA TRP A 534 21.77 -33.89 22.32
C TRP A 534 22.35 -32.99 21.23
N THR A 535 22.49 -33.55 20.04
CA THR A 535 22.85 -32.78 18.84
C THR A 535 21.69 -31.86 18.48
N ALA A 536 21.98 -30.61 18.13
CA ALA A 536 20.96 -29.67 17.65
C ALA A 536 20.25 -30.21 16.41
N LEU A 537 19.00 -29.81 16.22
CA LEU A 537 18.31 -30.06 14.96
C LEU A 537 19.02 -29.32 13.81
N PRO A 538 18.84 -29.77 12.55
CA PRO A 538 19.38 -29.06 11.39
C PRO A 538 18.93 -27.59 11.37
N LEU A 539 19.77 -26.71 10.83
CA LEU A 539 19.45 -25.29 10.71
C LEU A 539 18.14 -25.10 9.92
N GLY A 540 17.26 -24.22 10.42
CA GLY A 540 15.94 -23.96 9.86
C GLY A 540 14.84 -24.91 10.33
N PHE A 541 15.11 -25.75 11.34
CA PHE A 541 14.13 -26.59 12.02
C PHE A 541 14.01 -26.19 13.50
N GLU A 542 12.89 -25.55 13.86
CA GLU A 542 12.62 -25.06 15.21
C GLU A 542 11.96 -26.17 16.04
N PRO A 543 12.55 -26.60 17.17
CA PRO A 543 11.98 -27.67 17.97
C PRO A 543 10.64 -27.25 18.59
N VAL A 544 9.67 -28.16 18.56
CA VAL A 544 8.33 -27.98 19.14
C VAL A 544 8.14 -28.91 20.34
N ARG A 545 8.48 -30.19 20.17
CA ARG A 545 8.28 -31.22 21.19
C ARG A 545 9.31 -32.33 21.01
N TRP A 546 9.71 -32.99 22.08
CA TRP A 546 10.56 -34.17 22.00
C TRP A 546 10.20 -35.18 23.09
N GLN A 547 10.58 -36.44 22.88
CA GLN A 547 10.54 -37.49 23.89
C GLN A 547 11.68 -38.48 23.65
N SER A 548 12.17 -39.09 24.74
CA SER A 548 13.11 -40.20 24.69
C SER A 548 12.57 -41.39 25.48
N GLU A 549 12.75 -42.57 24.90
CA GLU A 549 12.48 -43.86 25.52
C GLU A 549 13.72 -44.76 25.33
N GLY A 550 14.58 -44.81 26.35
CA GLY A 550 15.87 -45.50 26.26
C GLY A 550 16.81 -44.83 25.26
N THR A 551 17.22 -45.54 24.22
CA THR A 551 18.06 -44.97 23.13
C THR A 551 17.23 -44.47 21.96
N ARG A 552 15.93 -44.78 21.90
CA ARG A 552 15.05 -44.28 20.85
C ARG A 552 14.51 -42.92 21.26
N THR A 553 14.72 -41.95 20.40
CA THR A 553 14.38 -40.56 20.66
C THR A 553 13.66 -40.01 19.44
N VAL A 554 12.63 -39.20 19.70
CA VAL A 554 11.86 -38.50 18.68
C VAL A 554 11.77 -37.01 19.02
N ALA A 555 11.93 -36.17 18.01
CA ALA A 555 11.64 -34.75 18.09
C ALA A 555 10.69 -34.33 16.96
N ILE A 556 9.81 -33.39 17.27
CA ILE A 556 8.96 -32.69 16.33
C ILE A 556 9.50 -31.27 16.20
N SER A 557 9.58 -30.76 14.97
CA SER A 557 9.97 -29.39 14.69
C SER A 557 9.03 -28.72 13.68
N GLN A 558 9.09 -27.39 13.61
CA GLN A 558 8.53 -26.59 12.53
C GLN A 558 9.62 -26.13 11.57
N SER A 559 9.31 -26.11 10.27
CA SER A 559 10.23 -25.57 9.25
C SER A 559 9.47 -25.09 8.01
N GLY A 560 9.91 -23.96 7.46
CA GLY A 560 9.42 -23.40 6.19
C GLY A 560 10.04 -24.05 4.94
N LEU A 561 10.83 -25.13 5.08
CA LEU A 561 11.55 -25.76 3.97
C LEU A 561 10.68 -26.10 2.76
N LEU A 562 9.44 -26.55 3.00
CA LEU A 562 8.47 -26.89 1.96
C LEU A 562 7.27 -25.93 1.92
N ASP A 563 7.28 -24.90 2.76
CA ASP A 563 6.13 -24.05 3.05
C ASP A 563 6.62 -22.63 3.39
N ARG A 564 6.97 -21.86 2.36
CA ARG A 564 7.54 -20.50 2.50
C ARG A 564 6.43 -19.49 2.77
N GLY A 565 5.88 -19.52 3.99
CA GLY A 565 4.80 -18.62 4.42
C GLY A 565 5.21 -17.17 4.71
N GLY A 566 6.51 -16.82 4.59
CA GLY A 566 6.99 -15.46 4.85
C GLY A 566 6.62 -14.96 6.26
N GLU A 567 5.82 -13.89 6.29
CA GLU A 567 5.31 -13.23 7.51
C GLU A 567 4.11 -13.95 8.16
N VAL A 568 3.53 -14.95 7.49
CA VAL A 568 2.39 -15.73 8.00
C VAL A 568 2.78 -17.18 8.27
N GLY A 569 2.58 -17.63 9.50
CA GLY A 569 2.77 -19.02 9.90
C GLY A 569 4.23 -19.45 10.10
N ARG A 570 4.40 -20.59 10.77
CA ARG A 570 5.72 -21.16 11.13
C ARG A 570 6.19 -22.28 10.18
N GLY A 571 5.42 -22.55 9.13
CA GLY A 571 5.65 -23.63 8.17
C GLY A 571 5.14 -25.00 8.63
N GLY A 572 5.69 -26.03 8.00
CA GLY A 572 5.29 -27.43 8.16
C GLY A 572 5.86 -28.14 9.40
N TYR A 573 5.20 -29.21 9.84
CA TYR A 573 5.69 -30.09 10.92
C TYR A 573 6.56 -31.23 10.39
N TRP A 574 7.68 -31.48 11.08
CA TRP A 574 8.68 -32.48 10.72
C TRP A 574 9.05 -33.35 11.91
N ILE A 575 9.34 -34.63 11.64
CA ILE A 575 9.77 -35.62 12.62
C ILE A 575 11.25 -35.92 12.45
N HIS A 576 11.98 -35.93 13.56
CA HIS A 576 13.37 -36.35 13.65
C HIS A 576 13.44 -37.58 14.54
N LEU A 577 14.03 -38.66 14.02
CA LEU A 577 14.20 -39.91 14.76
C LEU A 577 15.69 -40.13 15.07
N SER A 578 15.95 -40.67 16.24
CA SER A 578 17.29 -41.05 16.69
C SER A 578 17.23 -42.38 17.41
N ASN A 579 18.23 -43.23 17.18
CA ASN A 579 18.37 -44.55 17.82
C ASN A 579 19.56 -44.61 18.80
N ASP A 580 20.26 -43.50 19.02
CA ASP A 580 21.46 -43.39 19.86
C ASP A 580 21.31 -42.37 21.00
N GLY A 581 20.06 -42.06 21.36
CA GLY A 581 19.72 -41.13 22.43
C GLY A 581 19.92 -39.66 22.04
N GLY A 582 19.66 -39.29 20.78
CA GLY A 582 19.72 -37.91 20.29
C GLY A 582 21.11 -37.42 19.90
N LYS A 583 22.09 -38.32 19.71
CA LYS A 583 23.43 -37.94 19.24
C LYS A 583 23.47 -37.78 17.73
N THR A 584 22.70 -38.59 17.02
CA THR A 584 22.49 -38.46 15.57
C THR A 584 21.01 -38.46 15.23
N TRP A 585 20.65 -37.70 14.21
CA TRP A 585 19.30 -37.62 13.66
C TRP A 585 19.29 -38.23 12.27
N VAL A 586 18.28 -39.05 11.96
CA VAL A 586 18.01 -39.45 10.58
C VAL A 586 17.52 -38.25 9.76
N GLN A 587 17.38 -38.43 8.45
CA GLN A 587 16.82 -37.40 7.59
C GLN A 587 15.43 -36.95 8.10
N PRO A 588 15.15 -35.63 8.19
CA PRO A 588 13.86 -35.15 8.66
C PRO A 588 12.70 -35.68 7.81
N LEU A 589 11.66 -36.17 8.47
CA LEU A 589 10.48 -36.74 7.83
C LEU A 589 9.33 -35.75 7.86
N TYR A 590 8.83 -35.36 6.69
CA TYR A 590 7.73 -34.40 6.60
C TYR A 590 6.38 -35.06 6.92
N THR A 591 5.56 -34.39 7.71
CA THR A 591 4.25 -34.91 8.12
C THR A 591 3.13 -34.58 7.12
N GLY A 592 3.31 -33.61 6.23
CA GLY A 592 2.20 -33.07 5.42
C GLY A 592 1.29 -32.10 6.18
N LEU A 593 1.55 -31.84 7.47
CA LEU A 593 0.81 -30.90 8.31
C LEU A 593 1.54 -29.56 8.38
N ALA A 594 0.78 -28.47 8.43
CA ALA A 594 1.29 -27.11 8.68
C ALA A 594 0.68 -26.52 9.96
N ALA A 595 1.47 -25.68 10.64
CA ALA A 595 1.04 -25.06 11.88
C ALA A 595 -0.23 -24.22 11.67
N ARG A 596 -1.25 -24.45 12.52
CA ARG A 596 -2.56 -23.78 12.45
C ARG A 596 -3.30 -23.98 11.11
N PHE A 597 -2.97 -25.07 10.40
CA PHE A 597 -3.62 -25.44 9.15
C PHE A 597 -3.87 -26.95 9.05
N PRO A 598 -4.80 -27.50 9.86
CA PRO A 598 -5.52 -26.81 10.94
C PRO A 598 -4.90 -27.00 12.34
N TYR A 599 -3.91 -27.89 12.52
CA TYR A 599 -3.50 -28.32 13.85
C TYR A 599 -2.38 -27.47 14.47
N LEU A 600 -2.44 -27.30 15.78
CA LEU A 600 -1.35 -26.84 16.63
C LEU A 600 -0.93 -27.99 17.56
N ILE A 601 0.35 -28.34 17.55
CA ILE A 601 0.91 -29.39 18.41
C ILE A 601 1.10 -28.88 19.83
N GLU A 602 0.67 -29.65 20.83
CA GLU A 602 0.84 -29.33 22.24
C GLU A 602 2.25 -29.74 22.74
N PRO A 603 3.15 -28.78 23.05
CA PRO A 603 4.55 -29.09 23.36
C PRO A 603 4.73 -29.78 24.73
N THR A 604 3.81 -29.58 25.68
CA THR A 604 3.88 -30.09 27.06
C THR A 604 2.88 -31.23 27.34
N SER A 605 2.49 -31.95 26.29
CA SER A 605 1.51 -33.03 26.35
C SER A 605 1.95 -34.22 27.22
N LYS A 606 0.97 -34.80 27.95
CA LYS A 606 1.15 -36.02 28.75
C LYS A 606 1.06 -37.32 27.93
N LEU A 607 0.51 -37.25 26.72
CA LEU A 607 0.39 -38.39 25.82
C LEU A 607 1.80 -38.82 25.39
N PRO A 608 2.22 -40.09 25.55
CA PRO A 608 3.50 -40.55 25.02
C PRO A 608 3.58 -40.28 23.52
N LEU A 609 4.59 -39.54 23.08
CA LEU A 609 4.81 -39.19 21.68
C LEU A 609 5.12 -40.42 20.83
N LEU A 610 5.79 -41.43 21.40
CA LEU A 610 6.08 -42.70 20.73
C LEU A 610 5.34 -43.84 21.43
N LYS A 611 4.67 -44.68 20.64
CA LYS A 611 4.12 -45.97 21.08
C LYS A 611 4.26 -46.98 19.94
N ASP A 612 5.04 -48.02 20.18
CA ASP A 612 5.37 -49.02 19.15
C ASP A 612 6.01 -48.37 17.91
N ASP A 613 5.42 -48.51 16.72
CA ASP A 613 5.84 -47.83 15.47
C ASP A 613 4.92 -46.68 15.05
N HIS A 614 4.23 -46.10 16.03
CA HIS A 614 3.30 -44.99 15.84
C HIS A 614 3.73 -43.78 16.65
N LEU A 615 3.48 -42.60 16.08
CA LEU A 615 3.54 -41.33 16.80
C LEU A 615 2.14 -40.96 17.29
N GLN A 616 2.03 -40.64 18.57
CA GLN A 616 0.79 -40.15 19.17
C GLN A 616 0.96 -38.67 19.55
N ILE A 617 0.40 -37.79 18.73
CA ILE A 617 0.64 -36.35 18.85
C ILE A 617 -0.63 -35.69 19.37
N GLU A 618 -0.61 -35.17 20.60
CA GLU A 618 -1.67 -34.30 21.10
C GLU A 618 -1.67 -32.99 20.32
N VAL A 619 -2.85 -32.61 19.83
CA VAL A 619 -3.08 -31.42 19.03
C VAL A 619 -4.32 -30.68 19.48
N THR A 620 -4.34 -29.39 19.21
CA THR A 620 -5.53 -28.57 19.18
C THR A 620 -5.83 -28.25 17.72
N TYR A 621 -7.06 -28.48 17.26
CA TYR A 621 -7.52 -27.90 15.99
C TYR A 621 -7.58 -26.39 16.21
N ALA A 622 -6.83 -25.61 15.46
CA ALA A 622 -6.67 -24.16 15.59
C ALA A 622 -6.46 -23.56 14.20
N LEU A 623 -7.51 -23.59 13.38
CA LEU A 623 -7.45 -23.15 11.98
C LEU A 623 -7.30 -21.63 11.89
N LEU A 624 -6.24 -21.15 11.25
CA LEU A 624 -6.07 -19.73 10.91
C LEU A 624 -7.21 -19.27 9.98
N ASP A 625 -7.77 -18.10 10.29
CA ASP A 625 -8.67 -17.39 9.40
C ASP A 625 -7.86 -16.70 8.30
N THR A 626 -7.77 -17.32 7.12
CA THR A 626 -7.03 -16.77 5.98
C THR A 626 -7.63 -15.47 5.44
N SER A 627 -8.87 -15.13 5.79
CA SER A 627 -9.46 -13.82 5.51
C SER A 627 -8.93 -12.69 6.40
N SER A 628 -8.29 -13.03 7.52
CA SER A 628 -7.66 -12.06 8.42
C SER A 628 -6.23 -11.66 8.03
N ILE A 629 -5.66 -12.26 6.96
CA ILE A 629 -4.30 -11.99 6.52
C ILE A 629 -4.26 -10.65 5.76
N THR A 630 -3.52 -9.68 6.31
CA THR A 630 -3.15 -8.41 5.66
C THR A 630 -1.63 -8.33 5.46
N TYR A 631 -1.14 -7.36 4.68
CA TYR A 631 0.30 -7.04 4.61
C TYR A 631 0.53 -5.54 4.83
N PRO A 632 1.32 -5.15 5.86
CA PRO A 632 1.89 -6.04 6.88
C PRO A 632 0.81 -6.78 7.68
N PRO A 633 1.08 -8.02 8.17
CA PRO A 633 0.10 -8.78 8.92
C PRO A 633 -0.16 -8.12 10.27
N VAL A 634 -1.42 -7.75 10.49
CA VAL A 634 -1.88 -7.21 11.77
C VAL A 634 -3.20 -7.87 12.15
N GLY A 635 -3.30 -8.34 13.40
CA GLY A 635 -4.56 -8.89 13.92
C GLY A 635 -5.00 -10.22 13.29
N LEU A 636 -4.06 -11.14 13.03
CA LEU A 636 -4.37 -12.50 12.57
C LEU A 636 -5.25 -13.24 13.59
N ARG A 637 -6.28 -13.96 13.11
CA ARG A 637 -7.31 -14.61 13.95
C ARG A 637 -7.43 -16.11 13.72
N THR A 638 -7.81 -16.85 14.75
CA THR A 638 -8.27 -18.25 14.61
C THR A 638 -9.74 -18.31 14.21
N LEU A 639 -10.04 -19.01 13.12
CA LEU A 639 -11.40 -19.25 12.63
C LEU A 639 -12.13 -20.31 13.46
N ARG A 640 -11.47 -21.43 13.75
CA ARG A 640 -12.04 -22.57 14.46
C ARG A 640 -11.05 -23.17 15.44
N ARG A 641 -11.51 -23.44 16.67
CA ARG A 641 -10.70 -24.03 17.74
C ARG A 641 -11.39 -25.23 18.39
N GLU A 642 -10.72 -26.39 18.42
CA GLU A 642 -11.18 -27.60 19.11
C GLU A 642 -9.99 -28.28 19.83
N PRO A 643 -9.90 -28.20 21.17
CA PRO A 643 -8.84 -28.83 21.94
C PRO A 643 -9.13 -30.32 22.20
N ASN A 644 -8.21 -30.99 22.90
CA ASN A 644 -8.34 -32.37 23.38
C ASN A 644 -8.44 -33.41 22.26
N LEU A 645 -7.60 -33.24 21.24
CA LEU A 645 -7.47 -34.17 20.12
C LEU A 645 -6.07 -34.79 20.12
N TRP A 646 -5.93 -35.96 19.51
CA TRP A 646 -4.61 -36.48 19.12
C TRP A 646 -4.64 -37.14 17.75
N LEU A 647 -3.49 -37.13 17.10
CA LEU A 647 -3.24 -37.77 15.82
C LEU A 647 -2.43 -39.05 16.03
N ASP A 648 -2.90 -40.13 15.42
CA ASP A 648 -2.15 -41.38 15.28
C ASP A 648 -1.46 -41.42 13.91
N ILE A 649 -0.13 -41.41 13.91
CA ILE A 649 0.69 -41.33 12.70
C ILE A 649 1.62 -42.55 12.64
N PRO A 650 1.37 -43.51 11.73
CA PRO A 650 2.32 -44.60 11.50
C PRO A 650 3.64 -44.06 10.96
N ILE A 651 4.78 -44.47 11.54
CA ILE A 651 6.10 -44.01 11.08
C ILE A 651 6.34 -44.39 9.61
N GLU A 652 5.87 -45.58 9.19
CA GLU A 652 5.94 -46.04 7.79
C GLU A 652 5.32 -45.03 6.81
N ALA A 653 4.19 -44.41 7.18
CA ALA A 653 3.50 -43.43 6.33
C ALA A 653 4.35 -42.18 6.06
N LEU A 654 5.25 -41.83 6.98
CA LEU A 654 6.16 -40.69 6.81
C LEU A 654 7.31 -40.97 5.85
N THR A 655 7.66 -42.24 5.65
CA THR A 655 8.78 -42.68 4.80
C THR A 655 8.33 -43.28 3.46
N LYS A 656 7.03 -43.53 3.29
CA LYS A 656 6.49 -44.20 2.12
C LYS A 656 6.73 -43.38 0.87
N ASP A 657 7.38 -44.00 -0.11
CA ASP A 657 7.63 -43.49 -1.45
C ASP A 657 7.09 -44.54 -2.43
N SER A 658 5.89 -44.30 -2.94
CA SER A 658 5.16 -45.27 -3.77
C SER A 658 5.71 -45.38 -5.19
N ASN A 659 6.39 -44.35 -5.70
CA ASN A 659 6.86 -44.28 -7.09
C ASN A 659 8.39 -44.48 -7.21
N GLY A 660 9.13 -44.46 -6.09
CA GLY A 660 10.57 -44.69 -6.01
C GLY A 660 11.43 -43.52 -6.48
N ASP A 661 10.88 -42.30 -6.57
CA ASP A 661 11.60 -41.10 -7.01
C ASP A 661 12.44 -40.43 -5.90
N GLY A 662 12.32 -40.98 -4.69
CA GLY A 662 12.99 -40.58 -3.45
C GLY A 662 12.32 -39.40 -2.72
N LEU A 663 11.08 -39.04 -3.07
CA LEU A 663 10.19 -38.19 -2.29
C LEU A 663 9.15 -39.07 -1.59
N SER A 664 8.79 -38.74 -0.35
CA SER A 664 7.66 -39.44 0.26
C SER A 664 6.34 -38.98 -0.38
N ASP A 665 5.34 -39.86 -0.35
CA ASP A 665 3.99 -39.59 -0.85
C ASP A 665 3.42 -38.29 -0.23
N LEU A 666 3.77 -38.00 1.03
CA LEU A 666 3.36 -36.78 1.73
C LEU A 666 4.02 -35.51 1.18
N VAL A 667 5.31 -35.57 0.82
CA VAL A 667 6.02 -34.45 0.20
C VAL A 667 5.48 -34.19 -1.21
N ALA A 668 5.30 -35.26 -1.99
CA ALA A 668 4.76 -35.15 -3.34
C ALA A 668 3.32 -34.58 -3.34
N ALA A 669 2.48 -35.02 -2.40
CA ALA A 669 1.12 -34.51 -2.25
C ALA A 669 1.06 -33.05 -1.78
N HIS A 670 1.96 -32.63 -0.87
CA HIS A 670 2.01 -31.25 -0.39
C HIS A 670 2.45 -30.26 -1.48
N LEU A 671 3.43 -30.65 -2.29
CA LEU A 671 3.94 -29.85 -3.41
C LEU A 671 3.16 -30.06 -4.72
N ALA A 672 2.05 -30.82 -4.69
CA ALA A 672 1.25 -31.16 -5.86
C ALA A 672 2.05 -31.78 -7.04
N ILE A 673 3.15 -32.48 -6.76
CA ILE A 673 4.03 -33.08 -7.79
C ILE A 673 3.32 -34.19 -8.55
N ASP A 674 2.53 -35.00 -7.84
CA ASP A 674 1.71 -36.08 -8.43
C ASP A 674 0.27 -35.62 -8.75
N GLY A 675 0.05 -34.30 -8.81
CA GLY A 675 -1.24 -33.70 -9.12
C GLY A 675 -1.68 -33.88 -10.58
N PRO A 676 -2.92 -33.47 -10.93
CA PRO A 676 -3.36 -33.39 -12.31
C PRO A 676 -2.55 -32.34 -13.11
N ALA A 677 -2.56 -32.49 -14.43
CA ALA A 677 -1.94 -31.52 -15.34
C ALA A 677 -2.52 -30.11 -15.11
N GLY A 678 -1.64 -29.13 -14.89
CA GLY A 678 -1.99 -27.74 -14.54
C GLY A 678 -1.70 -27.39 -13.08
N GLU A 679 -1.78 -28.37 -12.17
CA GLU A 679 -1.37 -28.21 -10.77
C GLU A 679 0.11 -28.60 -10.56
N THR A 680 0.58 -29.60 -11.31
CA THR A 680 1.96 -30.10 -11.24
C THR A 680 2.97 -29.02 -11.64
N PRO A 681 4.03 -28.80 -10.83
CA PRO A 681 5.07 -27.85 -11.16
C PRO A 681 5.99 -28.35 -12.28
N PHE A 682 6.54 -27.41 -13.04
CA PHE A 682 7.73 -27.66 -13.84
C PHE A 682 8.97 -27.61 -12.94
N VAL A 683 9.79 -28.66 -12.98
CA VAL A 683 11.08 -28.70 -12.26
C VAL A 683 12.19 -28.25 -13.19
N VAL A 684 12.85 -27.14 -12.84
CA VAL A 684 13.95 -26.57 -13.64
C VAL A 684 15.06 -27.60 -13.87
N GLY A 685 15.43 -27.81 -15.13
CA GLY A 685 16.47 -28.74 -15.56
C GLY A 685 16.00 -30.19 -15.75
N SER A 686 14.71 -30.49 -15.51
CA SER A 686 14.12 -31.80 -15.80
C SER A 686 14.11 -32.16 -17.30
N ASP A 687 14.14 -31.15 -18.16
CA ASP A 687 14.14 -31.24 -19.63
C ASP A 687 15.55 -31.21 -20.25
N ALA A 688 16.60 -31.18 -19.42
CA ALA A 688 17.99 -31.01 -19.87
C ALA A 688 18.45 -32.06 -20.89
N ALA A 689 17.85 -33.25 -20.88
CA ALA A 689 18.15 -34.34 -21.82
C ALA A 689 17.61 -34.07 -23.24
N THR A 690 16.54 -33.30 -23.37
CA THR A 690 15.91 -32.96 -24.66
C THR A 690 16.42 -31.64 -25.25
N CYS A 691 17.20 -30.88 -24.49
CA CYS A 691 17.71 -29.59 -24.89
C CYS A 691 18.92 -29.69 -25.83
N LYS A 692 18.91 -28.92 -26.92
CA LYS A 692 20.07 -28.79 -27.82
C LYS A 692 21.20 -28.05 -27.10
N ARG A 693 22.25 -28.78 -26.71
CA ARG A 693 23.49 -28.17 -26.18
C ARG A 693 24.20 -27.40 -27.29
N GLY A 694 24.37 -26.08 -27.14
CA GLY A 694 25.30 -25.34 -28.02
C GLY A 694 25.08 -23.84 -28.17
N GLU A 695 23.84 -23.36 -28.08
CA GLU A 695 23.56 -21.91 -28.00
C GLU A 695 23.10 -21.61 -26.59
N ALA A 696 24.03 -21.22 -25.72
CA ALA A 696 23.67 -20.69 -24.42
C ALA A 696 22.93 -19.38 -24.68
N ASP A 697 21.59 -19.40 -24.59
CA ASP A 697 20.80 -18.17 -24.56
C ASP A 697 21.41 -17.26 -23.48
N PRO A 698 21.98 -16.10 -23.85
CA PRO A 698 22.59 -15.19 -22.88
C PRO A 698 21.60 -14.80 -21.77
N VAL A 699 20.30 -14.79 -22.08
CA VAL A 699 19.21 -14.47 -21.15
C VAL A 699 18.99 -15.59 -20.12
N ALA A 700 19.17 -16.86 -20.49
CA ALA A 700 19.07 -17.98 -19.54
C ALA A 700 20.13 -17.88 -18.43
N SER A 701 21.33 -17.36 -18.73
CA SER A 701 22.36 -17.13 -17.73
C SER A 701 22.00 -15.99 -16.75
N VAL A 702 21.29 -14.96 -17.24
CA VAL A 702 20.75 -13.86 -16.45
C VAL A 702 19.64 -14.37 -15.53
N ARG A 703 18.63 -15.07 -16.06
CA ARG A 703 17.54 -15.66 -15.26
C ARG A 703 18.06 -16.55 -14.13
N ARG A 704 19.03 -17.42 -14.45
CA ARG A 704 19.69 -18.26 -13.44
C ARG A 704 20.33 -17.45 -12.33
N LYS A 705 21.01 -16.34 -12.66
CA LYS A 705 21.65 -15.50 -11.65
C LYS A 705 20.64 -14.69 -10.84
N VAL A 706 19.55 -14.23 -11.46
CA VAL A 706 18.42 -13.58 -10.76
C VAL A 706 17.83 -14.54 -9.73
N LEU A 707 17.49 -15.77 -10.10
CA LEU A 707 16.98 -16.77 -9.15
C LEU A 707 17.95 -17.05 -7.99
N LEU A 708 19.26 -17.10 -8.25
CA LEU A 708 20.27 -17.23 -7.20
C LEU A 708 20.35 -16.01 -6.27
N MET A 709 19.96 -14.82 -6.73
CA MET A 709 19.90 -13.63 -5.88
C MET A 709 18.63 -13.59 -5.01
N LEU A 710 17.61 -14.38 -5.36
CA LEU A 710 16.34 -14.48 -4.62
C LEU A 710 16.33 -15.61 -3.58
N THR A 711 17.46 -16.29 -3.39
CA THR A 711 17.62 -17.28 -2.31
C THR A 711 17.78 -16.57 -0.97
N GLY A 712 17.07 -17.01 0.06
CA GLY A 712 17.18 -16.46 1.42
C GLY A 712 16.37 -15.21 1.70
N ILE A 713 15.52 -14.74 0.76
CA ILE A 713 14.69 -13.54 0.95
C ILE A 713 13.79 -13.61 2.19
N ASP A 714 13.43 -14.82 2.66
CA ASP A 714 12.58 -15.00 3.85
C ASP A 714 13.24 -14.56 5.15
N GLU A 715 14.56 -14.46 5.22
CA GLU A 715 15.26 -14.05 6.45
C GLU A 715 14.84 -12.63 6.92
N ALA A 716 14.30 -11.82 6.00
CA ALA A 716 13.78 -10.50 6.28
C ALA A 716 12.36 -10.51 6.88
N ALA A 717 11.63 -11.63 6.85
CA ALA A 717 10.23 -11.68 7.27
C ALA A 717 10.08 -11.44 8.78
N ILE A 718 9.07 -10.66 9.15
CA ILE A 718 8.64 -10.46 10.53
C ILE A 718 7.29 -11.15 10.70
N ARG A 719 7.21 -12.12 11.61
CA ARG A 719 5.99 -12.92 11.85
C ARG A 719 5.16 -12.33 12.97
N GLU A 720 3.95 -11.90 12.64
CA GLU A 720 2.94 -11.43 13.61
C GLU A 720 2.35 -12.62 14.39
N PRO A 721 2.20 -12.53 15.71
CA PRO A 721 1.51 -13.56 16.51
C PRO A 721 0.02 -13.66 16.17
N ILE A 722 -0.49 -14.89 16.05
CA ILE A 722 -1.93 -15.13 15.84
C ILE A 722 -2.68 -15.06 17.18
N ASP A 723 -3.89 -14.47 17.15
CA ASP A 723 -4.74 -14.17 18.30
C ASP A 723 -4.06 -13.23 19.31
N ARG A 724 -3.43 -12.17 18.81
CA ARG A 724 -2.80 -11.15 19.65
C ARG A 724 -3.83 -10.46 20.55
N ALA A 725 -3.48 -10.28 21.82
CA ALA A 725 -4.35 -9.60 22.78
C ALA A 725 -4.50 -8.11 22.42
N PRO A 726 -5.70 -7.52 22.54
CA PRO A 726 -5.94 -6.12 22.16
C PRO A 726 -5.06 -5.10 22.88
N ASP A 727 -4.55 -5.45 24.06
CA ASP A 727 -3.71 -4.63 24.94
C ASP A 727 -2.22 -4.98 24.85
N ALA A 728 -1.81 -5.91 23.99
CA ALA A 728 -0.41 -6.31 23.86
C ALA A 728 0.43 -5.22 23.14
N PRO A 729 1.64 -4.87 23.65
CA PRO A 729 2.52 -3.87 23.04
C PRO A 729 2.81 -4.13 21.55
N PRO A 730 2.90 -3.10 20.69
CA PRO A 730 3.09 -3.16 19.22
C PRO A 730 4.05 -4.24 18.68
N LEU A 731 5.10 -4.57 19.42
CA LEU A 731 6.19 -5.46 19.02
C LEU A 731 6.25 -6.78 19.81
N SER A 732 5.30 -7.02 20.72
CA SER A 732 5.33 -8.20 21.59
C SER A 732 4.97 -9.47 20.82
N GLY A 733 5.84 -10.48 20.88
CA GLY A 733 5.61 -11.80 20.26
C GLY A 733 6.05 -11.93 18.80
N LEU A 734 6.62 -10.88 18.20
CA LEU A 734 7.19 -10.93 16.86
C LEU A 734 8.37 -11.93 16.79
N THR A 735 8.40 -12.75 15.75
CA THR A 735 9.50 -13.70 15.51
C THR A 735 10.04 -13.60 14.09
N ARG A 736 11.25 -14.12 13.86
CA ARG A 736 11.85 -14.25 12.53
C ARG A 736 11.99 -15.72 12.15
N PRO A 737 11.82 -16.08 10.87
CA PRO A 737 12.07 -17.43 10.41
C PRO A 737 13.55 -17.81 10.53
N SER A 738 13.81 -19.07 10.87
CA SER A 738 15.11 -19.69 10.62
C SER A 738 15.13 -20.30 9.21
N THR A 739 16.02 -19.85 8.31
CA THR A 739 16.12 -20.38 6.93
C THR A 739 17.57 -20.69 6.54
N VAL A 740 17.78 -21.31 5.37
CA VAL A 740 19.11 -21.69 4.84
C VAL A 740 19.18 -21.44 3.33
N GLU A 741 20.33 -20.98 2.82
CA GLU A 741 20.59 -20.64 1.40
C GLU A 741 20.27 -21.75 0.35
N LYS A 742 20.07 -23.00 0.75
CA LYS A 742 19.86 -24.15 -0.17
C LYS A 742 18.43 -24.68 -0.24
N TRP A 743 17.46 -23.96 0.32
CA TRP A 743 16.06 -24.40 0.27
C TRP A 743 15.47 -24.32 -1.15
N PRO A 744 14.46 -25.14 -1.47
CA PRO A 744 13.76 -25.06 -2.75
C PRO A 744 13.22 -23.65 -3.01
N LEU A 745 13.29 -23.20 -4.26
CA LEU A 745 12.58 -22.01 -4.70
C LEU A 745 11.25 -22.42 -5.33
N PHE A 746 10.18 -21.77 -4.88
CA PHE A 746 8.84 -21.90 -5.45
C PHE A 746 8.55 -20.62 -6.22
N VAL A 747 8.37 -20.74 -7.54
CA VAL A 747 8.27 -19.61 -8.47
C VAL A 747 6.91 -19.66 -9.16
N LYS A 748 6.26 -18.51 -9.29
CA LYS A 748 5.07 -18.34 -10.13
C LYS A 748 5.52 -17.87 -11.51
N GLY A 749 5.15 -18.62 -12.55
CA GLY A 749 5.52 -18.27 -13.93
C GLY A 749 5.25 -19.39 -14.93
N HIS A 750 5.71 -19.20 -16.17
CA HIS A 750 5.57 -20.18 -17.23
C HIS A 750 6.80 -21.07 -17.35
N ALA A 751 6.59 -22.38 -17.45
CA ALA A 751 7.67 -23.36 -17.63
C ALA A 751 8.59 -23.03 -18.81
N ALA A 752 8.03 -22.46 -19.89
CA ALA A 752 8.78 -22.08 -21.09
C ALA A 752 9.89 -21.04 -20.83
N ASP A 753 9.72 -20.16 -19.82
CA ASP A 753 10.71 -19.13 -19.50
C ASP A 753 11.99 -19.70 -18.87
N LEU A 754 11.89 -20.90 -18.30
CA LEU A 754 12.94 -21.59 -17.56
C LEU A 754 13.30 -22.96 -18.16
N ALA A 755 12.73 -23.29 -19.32
CA ALA A 755 13.07 -24.47 -20.10
C ALA A 755 14.54 -24.45 -20.52
N CYS A 756 15.17 -25.62 -20.56
CA CYS A 756 16.56 -25.82 -20.91
C CYS A 756 17.58 -25.05 -20.06
N MET A 757 17.17 -24.47 -18.94
CA MET A 757 18.07 -23.81 -18.01
C MET A 757 18.89 -24.85 -17.23
N ALA A 758 20.18 -24.58 -17.05
CA ALA A 758 21.04 -25.44 -16.24
C ALA A 758 20.53 -25.50 -14.79
N PRO A 759 20.56 -26.69 -14.14
CA PRO A 759 20.15 -26.83 -12.75
C PRO A 759 20.83 -25.83 -11.81
N LEU A 760 20.10 -25.40 -10.79
CA LEU A 760 20.61 -24.60 -9.69
C LEU A 760 21.10 -25.51 -8.55
N PRO A 761 21.89 -25.00 -7.59
CA PRO A 761 22.31 -25.75 -6.40
C PRO A 761 21.16 -26.23 -5.52
N MET A 762 19.95 -25.70 -5.73
CA MET A 762 18.70 -26.06 -5.07
C MET A 762 17.62 -26.38 -6.12
N PRO A 763 16.59 -27.17 -5.78
CA PRO A 763 15.43 -27.37 -6.64
C PRO A 763 14.68 -26.05 -6.89
N VAL A 764 14.20 -25.84 -8.11
CA VAL A 764 13.30 -24.73 -8.45
C VAL A 764 12.05 -25.32 -9.10
N LEU A 765 10.91 -25.08 -8.45
CA LEU A 765 9.59 -25.56 -8.86
C LEU A 765 8.77 -24.39 -9.36
N VAL A 766 8.31 -24.47 -10.60
CA VAL A 766 7.58 -23.39 -11.28
C VAL A 766 6.13 -23.78 -11.40
N TYR A 767 5.24 -22.97 -10.81
CA TYR A 767 3.80 -23.20 -10.82
C TYR A 767 3.09 -22.11 -11.66
N GLY A 768 2.03 -22.51 -12.36
CA GLY A 768 1.00 -21.58 -12.84
C GLY A 768 -0.06 -21.32 -11.78
N SER A 769 -1.07 -20.51 -12.11
CA SER A 769 -2.11 -20.11 -11.15
C SER A 769 -2.94 -21.27 -10.57
N GLN A 770 -3.16 -22.34 -11.34
CA GLN A 770 -3.85 -23.54 -10.82
C GLN A 770 -3.03 -24.27 -9.76
N GLY A 771 -1.72 -24.42 -9.99
CA GLY A 771 -0.79 -24.97 -9.00
C GLY A 771 -0.71 -24.12 -7.74
N GLU A 772 -0.64 -22.80 -7.87
CA GLU A 772 -0.69 -21.88 -6.73
C GLU A 772 -1.95 -22.10 -5.89
N ASN A 773 -3.13 -22.12 -6.52
CA ASN A 773 -4.40 -22.37 -5.84
C ASN A 773 -4.45 -23.73 -5.13
N ALA A 774 -3.83 -24.76 -5.71
CA ALA A 774 -3.70 -26.06 -5.06
C ALA A 774 -2.82 -26.00 -3.80
N LEU A 775 -1.69 -25.28 -3.86
CA LEU A 775 -0.79 -25.07 -2.73
C LEU A 775 -1.41 -24.25 -1.59
N GLN A 776 -2.27 -23.27 -1.89
CA GLN A 776 -2.99 -22.49 -0.88
C GLN A 776 -3.93 -23.34 -0.01
N ARG A 777 -4.27 -24.56 -0.43
CA ARG A 777 -5.04 -25.52 0.38
C ARG A 777 -4.16 -26.46 1.19
N ARG A 778 -2.84 -26.38 1.07
CA ARG A 778 -1.84 -27.20 1.78
C ARG A 778 -1.11 -26.42 2.87
N SER A 779 -1.11 -25.09 2.78
CA SER A 779 -0.52 -24.16 3.73
C SER A 779 -1.39 -22.90 3.83
N PRO A 780 -1.43 -22.23 5.01
CA PRO A 780 -2.28 -21.06 5.22
C PRO A 780 -1.92 -19.85 4.33
N ASP A 781 -0.69 -19.77 3.83
CA ASP A 781 -0.25 -18.67 2.98
C ASP A 781 0.95 -19.06 2.10
N PHE A 782 0.74 -20.00 1.17
CA PHE A 782 1.84 -20.47 0.34
C PHE A 782 2.24 -19.40 -0.69
N ARG A 783 3.29 -18.63 -0.41
CA ARG A 783 3.73 -17.56 -1.31
C ARG A 783 4.76 -18.04 -2.31
N LEU A 784 4.43 -17.89 -3.59
CA LEU A 784 5.35 -18.09 -4.69
C LEU A 784 6.11 -16.80 -4.98
N ILE A 785 7.38 -16.93 -5.37
CA ILE A 785 8.14 -15.81 -5.93
C ILE A 785 7.59 -15.55 -7.32
N GLU A 786 6.90 -14.44 -7.49
CA GLU A 786 6.53 -13.91 -8.79
C GLU A 786 7.75 -13.31 -9.46
N LEU A 787 8.10 -13.85 -10.62
CA LEU A 787 9.19 -13.36 -11.44
C LEU A 787 8.69 -13.22 -12.89
N PRO A 788 8.08 -12.07 -13.24
CA PRO A 788 7.69 -11.77 -14.61
C PRO A 788 8.87 -11.83 -15.60
N SER A 789 8.54 -11.76 -16.89
CA SER A 789 9.55 -11.72 -17.95
C SER A 789 10.55 -10.57 -17.75
N LEU A 790 11.82 -10.86 -18.05
CA LEU A 790 12.89 -9.87 -17.97
C LEU A 790 12.66 -8.74 -18.97
N VAL A 791 12.66 -7.49 -18.51
CA VAL A 791 12.60 -6.32 -19.39
C VAL A 791 14.02 -6.02 -19.84
N MET A 792 14.28 -6.04 -21.16
CA MET A 792 15.61 -5.85 -21.72
C MET A 792 15.60 -4.81 -22.84
N ASN A 793 16.75 -4.17 -23.05
CA ASN A 793 17.00 -3.37 -24.24
C ASN A 793 17.03 -4.28 -25.49
N ARG A 794 16.79 -3.69 -26.68
CA ARG A 794 16.74 -4.38 -27.97
C ARG A 794 18.02 -5.15 -28.28
N GLU A 795 19.17 -4.66 -27.82
CA GLU A 795 20.48 -5.30 -27.97
C GLU A 795 20.69 -6.50 -27.02
N LYS A 796 19.78 -6.72 -26.06
CA LYS A 796 19.89 -7.74 -25.00
C LYS A 796 21.22 -7.64 -24.22
N SER A 797 21.68 -6.42 -24.00
CA SER A 797 22.92 -6.10 -23.27
C SER A 797 22.66 -5.44 -21.92
N ARG A 798 21.43 -5.01 -21.64
CA ARG A 798 21.01 -4.40 -20.38
C ARG A 798 19.53 -4.70 -20.13
N GLY A 799 19.15 -4.88 -18.87
CA GLY A 799 17.77 -5.16 -18.50
C GLY A 799 17.54 -5.09 -16.99
N TYR A 800 16.31 -5.34 -16.58
CA TYR A 800 15.94 -5.51 -15.18
C TYR A 800 14.89 -6.61 -14.99
N ALA A 801 14.86 -7.15 -13.77
CA ALA A 801 13.90 -8.15 -13.31
C ALA A 801 13.17 -7.59 -12.10
N ILE A 802 11.85 -7.46 -12.20
CA ILE A 802 10.99 -7.14 -11.06
C ILE A 802 10.57 -8.45 -10.42
N TRP A 803 10.52 -8.50 -9.10
CA TRP A 803 10.11 -9.70 -8.38
C TRP A 803 9.30 -9.34 -7.15
N SER A 804 8.41 -10.24 -6.75
CA SER A 804 7.58 -10.11 -5.55
C SER A 804 7.37 -11.48 -4.92
N SER A 805 7.34 -11.55 -3.60
CA SER A 805 6.90 -12.70 -2.82
C SER A 805 5.60 -12.39 -2.05
N GLY A 806 4.90 -11.30 -2.39
CA GLY A 806 3.72 -10.81 -1.69
C GLY A 806 4.06 -9.80 -0.57
N TRP A 807 4.91 -10.19 0.38
CA TRP A 807 5.30 -9.39 1.55
C TRP A 807 6.68 -8.72 1.41
N THR A 808 7.47 -9.16 0.44
CA THR A 808 8.73 -8.53 0.06
C THR A 808 8.89 -8.58 -1.45
N GLY A 809 9.61 -7.61 -2.02
CA GLY A 809 9.88 -7.58 -3.45
C GLY A 809 10.96 -6.56 -3.79
N GLY A 810 11.18 -6.36 -5.08
CA GLY A 810 12.16 -5.40 -5.54
C GLY A 810 12.51 -5.56 -7.01
N THR A 811 13.62 -4.92 -7.40
CA THR A 811 14.10 -4.94 -8.77
C THR A 811 15.60 -5.16 -8.83
N ILE A 812 16.01 -6.10 -9.69
CA ILE A 812 17.40 -6.44 -9.98
C ILE A 812 17.71 -5.98 -11.40
N MET A 813 18.60 -5.01 -11.53
CA MET A 813 19.16 -4.58 -12.81
C MET A 813 20.36 -5.44 -13.21
N PHE A 814 20.53 -5.68 -14.50
CA PHE A 814 21.67 -6.40 -15.06
C PHE A 814 22.16 -5.77 -16.36
N TRP A 815 23.48 -5.83 -16.61
CA TRP A 815 24.09 -5.28 -17.82
C TRP A 815 25.38 -6.02 -18.19
N LEU A 816 25.71 -6.03 -19.49
CA LEU A 816 26.95 -6.57 -20.01
C LEU A 816 28.08 -5.53 -19.88
N GLU A 817 29.16 -5.93 -19.21
CA GLU A 817 30.38 -5.14 -19.10
C GLU A 817 31.58 -6.05 -19.42
N GLY A 818 32.34 -5.73 -20.47
CA GLY A 818 33.52 -6.52 -20.86
C GLY A 818 33.20 -8.00 -21.16
N GLY A 819 32.02 -8.28 -21.70
CA GLY A 819 31.56 -9.65 -21.99
C GLY A 819 31.08 -10.45 -20.78
N ARG A 820 30.89 -9.81 -19.61
CA ARG A 820 30.36 -10.44 -18.40
C ARG A 820 29.12 -9.71 -17.90
N TRP A 821 28.12 -10.46 -17.46
CA TRP A 821 26.94 -9.90 -16.81
C TRP A 821 27.28 -9.37 -15.42
N ARG A 822 26.85 -8.13 -15.16
CA ARG A 822 26.83 -7.46 -13.86
C ARG A 822 25.40 -7.37 -13.37
N PHE A 823 25.22 -7.28 -12.06
CA PHE A 823 23.92 -7.25 -11.39
C PHE A 823 23.95 -6.25 -10.24
N ALA A 824 22.83 -5.55 -10.02
CA ALA A 824 22.63 -4.67 -8.88
C ALA A 824 21.16 -4.70 -8.44
N THR A 825 20.91 -4.79 -7.14
CA THR A 825 19.58 -4.52 -6.59
C THR A 825 19.38 -3.01 -6.57
N ILE A 826 18.37 -2.52 -7.28
CA ILE A 826 18.10 -1.08 -7.44
C ILE A 826 16.82 -0.63 -6.71
N SER A 827 16.01 -1.59 -6.25
CA SER A 827 14.86 -1.37 -5.38
C SER A 827 14.62 -2.64 -4.54
N SER A 828 14.21 -2.47 -3.30
CA SER A 828 13.76 -3.55 -2.41
C SER A 828 12.78 -3.00 -1.38
N TRP A 829 11.74 -3.76 -1.06
CA TRP A 829 10.75 -3.42 -0.04
C TRP A 829 10.36 -4.64 0.78
N VAL A 830 9.89 -4.37 2.00
CA VAL A 830 9.26 -5.31 2.94
C VAL A 830 8.04 -4.57 3.49
N THR A 831 6.90 -5.24 3.59
CA THR A 831 5.63 -4.62 4.03
C THR A 831 5.61 -4.25 5.50
#